data_AF-A0A165KHQ4-F1
#
_entry.id   AF-A0A165KHQ4-F1
#
_cell.length_a   1.000
_cell.length_b   1.000
_cell.length_c   1.000
_cell.angle_alpha   90.00
_cell.angle_beta   90.00
_cell.angle_gamma   90.00
#
_symmetry.space_group_name_H-M   'P 1'
#
loop_
_entity.id
_entity.type
_entity.pdbx_description
1 polymer ?
#
loop_
_entity_poly.entity_id
_entity_poly.type
_entity_poly.pdbx_seq_one_letter_code
_entity_poly.pdbx_strand_id
1 'polypeptide(L)'
;MREELDIFVTEDGHMLVLRMIPLLDRPSQDEDVNHTDISDEAHEGSILVDVQEAFDETQVVWILGTECNRSQRLANASNNHPHQVIALSKGPLVEFVAVREEVTLHLSPYLGQYATSVVRALPGIVTAILAQGAHTFNNVRRCKGRRVLVTHSNTLTAMMVLWTYQKQGMVVVEIPENATPLQLSSVLRLGFDMIVSGYTDTAYVELLKSSSMSMEGRLYFWNDPRDGLGSVLRNDIWSVQDALKLALDFLENCIEELAWKLHERPVENVHRRPDVKTSKTQRGVVFSPHKTYLVLGGIGNLGVHVTWMLYRHGARHIVVTSRRGASTLGVSANRLVRRMFGYMQSLPDLDLRLSAIDASKADSLAQLLCTLPEDAPLAGCLVLTAILADRTFARLEEADFTQVYESKIGVIDALHDCIDIRTLDFLVPFSSMAGLFGNGGQANYCAANTAMEEQVSAYPNAFAFVCPGIIDSTMMHAGNLGESGKIIQLEQFAQWGITAEEMVLWLEDALRRFQAGERFARYVPTVDWHALERTRGMPLIGRHLISDSHSYVLADGGGVDDAINVGEKMAAVVRAVLGIAEEDFSPQTPFTTYGVDSLSAARLAFMLHPYVEVTQLQLLADMSLKGLEKLTVTSEGGKEACQPE
;
A
#
# COMPACT_ATOMS: atom_id res chain seq x y z
N MET A 1 -35.68 6.17 -10.86
CA MET A 1 -34.56 7.14 -10.81
C MET A 1 -34.77 8.30 -9.83
N ARG A 2 -35.99 8.82 -9.56
CA ARG A 2 -36.17 9.89 -8.53
C ARG A 2 -36.16 9.42 -7.07
N GLU A 3 -36.13 8.12 -6.83
CA GLU A 3 -36.17 7.51 -5.48
C GLU A 3 -34.93 6.63 -5.18
N GLU A 4 -33.88 6.71 -6.01
CA GLU A 4 -32.60 6.06 -5.70
C GLU A 4 -31.75 7.03 -4.85
N LEU A 5 -31.41 6.60 -3.63
CA LEU A 5 -30.76 7.40 -2.58
C LEU A 5 -29.40 8.00 -2.95
N ASP A 6 -28.80 7.57 -4.06
CA ASP A 6 -27.42 7.93 -4.44
C ASP A 6 -27.34 9.05 -5.49
N ILE A 7 -28.48 9.43 -6.11
CA ILE A 7 -28.58 10.51 -7.10
C ILE A 7 -29.81 11.36 -6.79
N PHE A 8 -29.61 12.52 -6.17
CA PHE A 8 -30.68 13.50 -5.96
C PHE A 8 -30.77 14.42 -7.17
N VAL A 9 -31.88 14.36 -7.90
CA VAL A 9 -32.17 15.34 -8.94
C VAL A 9 -32.95 16.49 -8.29
N THR A 10 -32.36 17.69 -8.22
CA THR A 10 -33.05 18.88 -7.72
C THR A 10 -34.26 19.20 -8.60
N GLU A 11 -35.19 20.02 -8.10
CA GLU A 11 -36.36 20.46 -8.88
C GLU A 11 -35.96 21.15 -10.20
N ASP A 12 -34.78 21.76 -10.24
CA ASP A 12 -34.18 22.42 -11.42
C ASP A 12 -33.47 21.45 -12.39
N GLY A 13 -33.44 20.14 -12.07
CA GLY A 13 -32.81 19.11 -12.90
C GLY A 13 -31.31 18.88 -12.64
N HIS A 14 -30.73 19.47 -11.59
CA HIS A 14 -29.32 19.21 -11.25
C HIS A 14 -29.16 17.88 -10.50
N MET A 15 -28.23 17.03 -10.96
CA MET A 15 -27.87 15.81 -10.26
C MET A 15 -26.86 16.10 -9.15
N LEU A 16 -27.24 15.84 -7.91
CA LEU A 16 -26.37 15.80 -6.73
C LEU A 16 -25.97 14.34 -6.51
N VAL A 17 -24.66 14.09 -6.48
CA VAL A 17 -24.06 12.77 -6.30
C VAL A 17 -23.33 12.75 -4.97
N LEU A 18 -23.42 11.65 -4.22
CA LEU A 18 -22.57 11.42 -3.06
C LEU A 18 -21.10 11.62 -3.44
N ARG A 19 -20.33 12.32 -2.59
CA ARG A 19 -18.89 12.53 -2.79
C ARG A 19 -18.09 11.83 -1.71
N MET A 20 -17.07 11.10 -2.10
CA MET A 20 -16.02 10.67 -1.18
C MET A 20 -15.28 11.90 -0.65
N ILE A 21 -15.15 12.02 0.67
CA ILE A 21 -14.42 13.12 1.31
C ILE A 21 -12.97 12.64 1.53
N PRO A 22 -11.97 13.23 0.86
CA PRO A 22 -10.58 12.86 1.09
C PRO A 22 -10.20 13.18 2.55
N LEU A 23 -9.64 12.19 3.24
CA LEU A 23 -9.01 12.42 4.53
C LEU A 23 -7.64 13.08 4.25
N LEU A 24 -7.36 14.18 4.96
CA LEU A 24 -6.18 15.03 4.71
C LEU A 24 -4.84 14.34 5.03
N ASP A 25 -4.88 13.23 5.75
CA ASP A 25 -3.71 12.45 6.14
C ASP A 25 -3.83 11.04 5.54
N ARG A 26 -2.91 10.66 4.64
CA ARG A 26 -2.70 9.24 4.32
C ARG A 26 -2.17 8.56 5.60
N PRO A 27 -2.59 7.32 5.93
CA PRO A 27 -1.77 6.48 6.77
C PRO A 27 -0.43 6.38 6.06
N SER A 28 0.62 6.82 6.73
CA SER A 28 1.95 6.55 6.26
C SER A 28 2.08 5.02 6.24
N GLN A 29 2.47 4.44 5.11
CA GLN A 29 2.97 3.05 5.07
C GLN A 29 4.25 2.87 5.93
N ASP A 30 4.64 3.93 6.64
CA ASP A 30 5.72 4.01 7.61
C ASP A 30 5.25 3.88 9.07
N GLU A 31 3.93 3.81 9.35
CA GLU A 31 3.40 3.69 10.72
C GLU A 31 3.55 2.27 11.33
N ASP A 32 4.08 1.29 10.59
CA ASP A 32 4.38 -0.04 11.13
C ASP A 32 5.73 -0.13 11.87
N VAL A 33 6.25 1.00 12.37
CA VAL A 33 7.39 1.03 13.29
C VAL A 33 7.08 1.92 14.49
N ASN A 34 6.74 1.27 15.60
CA ASN A 34 6.84 1.78 16.98
C ASN A 34 6.06 3.05 17.34
N HIS A 35 4.75 3.08 17.12
CA HIS A 35 3.86 3.93 17.92
C HIS A 35 3.29 3.15 19.12
N THR A 36 4.18 2.63 19.96
CA THR A 36 3.81 2.38 21.36
C THR A 36 3.60 3.74 22.00
N ASP A 37 2.39 3.94 22.53
CA ASP A 37 2.08 5.02 23.46
C ASP A 37 3.27 5.19 24.43
N ILE A 38 3.85 6.40 24.47
CA ILE A 38 5.06 6.75 25.25
C ILE A 38 4.78 6.70 26.77
N SER A 39 3.71 6.05 27.20
CA SER A 39 3.30 6.00 28.60
C SER A 39 3.24 4.64 29.28
N ASP A 40 3.32 3.45 28.65
CA ASP A 40 3.43 2.23 29.50
C ASP A 40 4.08 0.93 28.96
N GLU A 41 4.34 0.72 27.67
CA GLU A 41 4.89 -0.58 27.22
C GLU A 41 6.06 -0.45 26.24
N ALA A 42 7.27 -0.21 26.79
CA ALA A 42 8.48 -0.68 26.13
C ALA A 42 8.45 -2.22 26.16
N HIS A 43 8.20 -2.83 25.01
CA HIS A 43 8.31 -4.28 24.81
C HIS A 43 9.71 -4.78 25.22
N GLU A 44 9.81 -6.03 25.70
CA GLU A 44 11.09 -6.72 25.90
C GLU A 44 11.97 -6.56 24.64
N GLY A 45 13.16 -5.96 24.78
CA GLY A 45 14.10 -5.71 23.66
C GLY A 45 14.04 -4.31 23.00
N SER A 46 13.40 -3.32 23.63
CA SER A 46 13.40 -1.92 23.17
C SER A 46 14.06 -0.96 24.17
N ILE A 47 14.81 0.02 23.64
CA ILE A 47 15.56 1.04 24.38
C ILE A 47 14.91 2.40 24.12
N LEU A 48 14.73 3.19 25.18
CA LEU A 48 14.24 4.56 25.08
C LEU A 48 15.41 5.52 24.86
N VAL A 49 15.34 6.31 23.78
CA VAL A 49 16.38 7.26 23.39
C VAL A 49 15.84 8.68 23.46
N ASP A 50 16.52 9.55 24.22
CA ASP A 50 16.32 11.00 24.21
C ASP A 50 17.05 11.60 22.99
N VAL A 51 16.29 12.19 22.07
CA VAL A 51 16.78 12.62 20.75
C VAL A 51 17.50 13.97 20.86
N GLN A 52 18.80 13.97 20.56
CA GLN A 52 19.62 15.19 20.54
C GLN A 52 19.74 15.79 19.14
N GLU A 53 20.10 14.94 18.17
CA GLU A 53 20.18 15.30 16.75
C GLU A 53 19.58 14.17 15.91
N ALA A 54 18.97 14.51 14.79
CA ALA A 54 18.54 13.52 13.82
C ALA A 54 18.75 13.95 12.37
N PHE A 55 18.95 12.95 11.52
CA PHE A 55 19.32 13.08 10.12
C PHE A 55 18.40 12.23 9.26
N ASP A 56 17.76 12.85 8.29
CA ASP A 56 16.85 12.22 7.34
C ASP A 56 17.38 12.47 5.92
N GLU A 57 17.84 11.41 5.26
CA GLU A 57 18.45 11.49 3.92
C GLU A 57 18.31 10.15 3.17
N THR A 58 18.35 9.05 3.92
CA THR A 58 17.84 7.74 3.50
C THR A 58 16.36 7.64 3.89
N GLN A 59 15.56 6.68 3.37
CA GLN A 59 14.18 6.41 3.85
C GLN A 59 14.08 5.96 5.34
N VAL A 60 15.10 6.27 6.14
CA VAL A 60 15.34 5.91 7.53
C VAL A 60 15.95 7.13 8.22
N VAL A 61 15.47 7.40 9.43
CA VAL A 61 15.94 8.48 10.30
C VAL A 61 17.07 7.97 11.18
N TRP A 62 18.20 8.68 11.17
CA TRP A 62 19.37 8.40 11.98
C TRP A 62 19.39 9.32 13.19
N ILE A 63 19.35 8.75 14.38
CA ILE A 63 19.19 9.45 15.64
C ILE A 63 20.50 9.39 16.41
N LEU A 64 21.00 10.54 16.85
CA LEU A 64 21.98 10.65 17.91
C LEU A 64 21.25 11.07 19.19
N GLY A 65 21.42 10.29 20.25
CA GLY A 65 20.73 10.53 21.50
C GLY A 65 21.43 9.95 22.71
N THR A 66 20.75 10.02 23.84
CA THR A 66 21.18 9.39 25.09
C THR A 66 20.17 8.34 25.53
N GLU A 67 20.68 7.18 25.92
CA GLU A 67 19.83 6.14 26.51
C GLU A 67 19.23 6.62 27.83
N CYS A 68 17.92 6.45 27.99
CA CYS A 68 17.20 6.78 29.22
C CYS A 68 16.83 5.51 29.99
N ASN A 69 17.18 5.46 31.28
CA ASN A 69 16.79 4.34 32.13
C ASN A 69 15.36 4.52 32.68
N ARG A 70 14.56 3.45 32.75
CA ARG A 70 13.12 3.46 33.15
C ARG A 70 12.88 4.19 34.49
N SER A 71 13.85 4.11 35.41
CA SER A 71 13.80 4.71 36.77
C SER A 71 14.20 6.19 36.84
N GLN A 72 14.89 6.73 35.83
CA GLN A 72 15.36 8.13 35.81
C GLN A 72 14.26 9.14 35.42
N ARG A 73 13.15 8.68 34.84
CA ARG A 73 11.96 9.52 34.58
C ARG A 73 11.33 10.07 35.87
N LEU A 74 11.54 9.42 37.02
CA LEU A 74 10.93 9.80 38.30
C LEU A 74 11.91 10.44 39.31
N ALA A 75 13.21 10.46 39.01
CA ALA A 75 14.21 10.99 39.93
C ALA A 75 15.29 11.79 39.19
N ASN A 76 15.34 13.09 39.46
CA ASN A 76 16.47 14.00 39.18
C ASN A 76 17.74 13.63 40.00
N ALA A 77 18.10 12.34 40.08
CA ALA A 77 19.28 11.89 40.81
C ALA A 77 19.72 10.48 40.40
N SER A 78 20.81 10.37 39.64
CA SER A 78 21.93 9.43 39.92
C SER A 78 23.07 9.60 38.91
N ASN A 79 24.30 9.65 39.41
CA ASN A 79 25.60 9.83 38.73
C ASN A 79 26.03 8.74 37.72
N ASN A 80 25.13 8.14 36.93
CA ASN A 80 25.55 7.37 35.76
C ASN A 80 25.53 8.29 34.54
N HIS A 81 26.69 8.53 33.94
CA HIS A 81 26.78 9.26 32.68
C HIS A 81 25.86 8.57 31.65
N PRO A 82 24.89 9.27 31.06
CA PRO A 82 24.03 8.66 30.06
C PRO A 82 24.89 8.22 28.87
N HIS A 83 24.78 6.95 28.49
CA HIS A 83 25.52 6.43 27.34
C HIS A 83 24.98 7.08 26.06
N GLN A 84 25.86 7.71 25.28
CA GLN A 84 25.52 8.19 23.95
C GLN A 84 25.26 7.01 23.04
N VAL A 85 24.12 7.07 22.36
CA VAL A 85 23.68 6.02 21.45
C VAL A 85 23.36 6.61 20.08
N ILE A 86 23.60 5.80 19.04
CA ILE A 86 23.05 6.04 17.71
C ILE A 86 21.96 5.00 17.47
N ALA A 87 20.81 5.45 17.01
CA ALA A 87 19.65 4.61 16.79
C ALA A 87 19.03 4.88 15.41
N LEU A 88 18.43 3.85 14.81
CA LEU A 88 17.73 3.97 13.53
C LEU A 88 16.22 3.87 13.76
N SER A 89 15.45 4.80 13.21
CA SER A 89 13.99 4.79 13.28
C SER A 89 13.36 5.03 11.92
N LYS A 90 12.14 4.56 11.74
CA LYS A 90 11.29 4.85 10.58
C LYS A 90 10.03 5.52 11.13
N GLY A 91 10.04 6.84 11.27
CA GLY A 91 8.92 7.55 11.92
C GLY A 91 9.22 9.03 12.17
N PRO A 92 8.18 9.81 12.53
CA PRO A 92 8.34 11.25 12.75
C PRO A 92 9.29 11.54 13.91
N LEU A 93 10.08 12.61 13.77
CA LEU A 93 10.98 13.08 14.81
C LEU A 93 10.20 13.58 16.03
N VAL A 94 10.34 12.87 17.14
CA VAL A 94 9.77 13.21 18.46
C VAL A 94 10.90 13.32 19.50
N GLU A 95 10.63 13.95 20.65
CA GLU A 95 11.62 14.18 21.71
C GLU A 95 12.21 12.89 22.28
N PHE A 96 11.38 11.85 22.43
CA PHE A 96 11.79 10.53 22.89
C PHE A 96 11.31 9.47 21.91
N VAL A 97 12.22 8.60 21.46
CA VAL A 97 11.91 7.50 20.53
C VAL A 97 12.22 6.17 21.20
N ALA A 98 11.26 5.24 21.16
CA ALA A 98 11.51 3.84 21.53
C ALA A 98 12.06 3.10 20.31
N VAL A 99 13.32 2.68 20.38
CA VAL A 99 14.01 1.98 19.29
C VAL A 99 14.36 0.57 19.73
N ARG A 100 14.35 -0.36 18.78
CA ARG A 100 14.79 -1.74 19.02
C ARG A 100 16.27 -1.78 19.42
N GLU A 101 16.61 -2.62 20.39
CA GLU A 101 17.98 -2.80 20.86
C GLU A 101 18.93 -3.22 19.72
N GLU A 102 18.45 -4.02 18.76
CA GLU A 102 19.28 -4.55 17.69
C GLU A 102 19.81 -3.49 16.71
N VAL A 103 19.13 -2.34 16.62
CA VAL A 103 19.53 -1.20 15.76
C VAL A 103 19.93 0.02 16.58
N THR A 104 20.28 -0.21 17.84
CA THR A 104 20.85 0.79 18.75
C THR A 104 22.33 0.46 18.97
N LEU A 105 23.19 1.45 18.82
CA LEU A 105 24.63 1.33 19.00
C LEU A 105 25.11 2.25 20.12
N HIS A 106 25.86 1.70 21.07
CA HIS A 106 26.58 2.49 22.06
C HIS A 106 27.89 2.98 21.48
N LEU A 107 28.13 4.29 21.55
CA LEU A 107 29.40 4.87 21.11
C LEU A 107 30.49 4.65 22.16
N SER A 108 31.68 4.26 21.70
CA SER A 108 32.87 4.26 22.55
C SER A 108 33.22 5.70 22.96
N PRO A 109 33.88 5.93 24.11
CA PRO A 109 34.26 7.28 24.55
C PRO A 109 35.12 8.05 23.54
N TYR A 110 35.83 7.35 22.65
CA TYR A 110 36.59 7.95 21.56
C TYR A 110 35.67 8.43 20.44
N LEU A 111 34.82 7.55 19.90
CA LEU A 111 33.86 7.92 18.84
C LEU A 111 32.82 8.95 19.33
N GLY A 112 32.46 8.93 20.61
CA GLY A 112 31.53 9.90 21.22
C GLY A 112 32.01 11.35 21.12
N GLN A 113 33.33 11.60 21.07
CA GLN A 113 33.87 12.96 20.84
C GLN A 113 33.53 13.49 19.44
N TYR A 114 33.21 12.59 18.51
CA TYR A 114 32.86 12.87 17.12
C TYR A 114 31.42 12.45 16.79
N ALA A 115 30.54 12.33 17.80
CA ALA A 115 29.21 11.73 17.64
C ALA A 115 28.39 12.29 16.47
N THR A 116 28.38 13.63 16.29
CA THR A 116 27.71 14.29 15.15
C THR A 116 28.32 13.88 13.80
N SER A 117 29.65 13.72 13.72
CA SER A 117 30.32 13.25 12.50
C SER A 117 30.03 11.78 12.23
N VAL A 118 29.95 10.96 13.29
CA VAL A 118 29.62 9.53 13.21
C VAL A 118 28.21 9.35 12.66
N VAL A 119 27.19 9.96 13.29
CA VAL A 119 25.78 9.81 12.87
C VAL A 119 25.56 10.32 11.43
N ARG A 120 26.30 11.34 10.99
CA ARG A 120 26.29 11.84 9.60
C ARG A 120 26.91 10.89 8.59
N ALA A 121 27.91 10.11 9.02
CA ALA A 121 28.66 9.24 8.13
C ALA A 121 28.01 7.87 7.94
N LEU A 122 27.34 7.37 8.99
CA LEU A 122 26.76 6.04 9.02
C LEU A 122 25.78 5.73 7.87
N PRO A 123 24.88 6.63 7.42
CA PRO A 123 23.97 6.35 6.31
C PRO A 123 24.69 5.82 5.07
N GLY A 124 25.76 6.50 4.65
CA GLY A 124 26.53 6.08 3.47
C GLY A 124 27.51 4.94 3.74
N ILE A 125 28.12 4.85 4.93
CA ILE A 125 29.02 3.73 5.26
C ILE A 125 28.22 2.42 5.33
N VAL A 126 27.06 2.41 5.99
CA VAL A 126 26.17 1.25 6.07
C VAL A 126 25.64 0.88 4.68
N THR A 127 25.23 1.87 3.88
CA THR A 127 24.86 1.65 2.48
C THR A 127 25.98 0.99 1.67
N ALA A 128 27.22 1.45 1.85
CA ALA A 128 28.39 0.86 1.19
C ALA A 128 28.64 -0.59 1.64
N ILE A 129 28.50 -0.89 2.94
CA ILE A 129 28.64 -2.25 3.48
C ILE A 129 27.57 -3.17 2.92
N LEU A 130 26.30 -2.76 2.92
CA LEU A 130 25.18 -3.56 2.45
C LEU A 130 25.30 -3.86 0.94
N ALA A 131 25.64 -2.85 0.13
CA ALA A 131 25.78 -3.01 -1.32
C ALA A 131 26.85 -4.06 -1.70
N GLN A 132 28.00 -4.08 -1.00
CA GLN A 132 29.08 -5.04 -1.28
C GLN A 132 29.02 -6.32 -0.43
N GLY A 133 28.23 -6.33 0.63
CA GLY A 133 28.13 -7.38 1.65
C GLY A 133 29.25 -7.32 2.70
N ALA A 134 28.89 -7.59 3.96
CA ALA A 134 29.77 -7.56 5.13
C ALA A 134 31.09 -8.34 4.96
N HIS A 135 31.02 -9.55 4.39
CA HIS A 135 32.20 -10.38 4.18
C HIS A 135 33.20 -9.78 3.16
N THR A 136 32.69 -9.10 2.13
CA THR A 136 33.54 -8.40 1.15
C THR A 136 34.17 -7.17 1.79
N PHE A 137 33.40 -6.44 2.61
CA PHE A 137 33.87 -5.24 3.30
C PHE A 137 35.08 -5.48 4.19
N ASN A 138 35.10 -6.58 4.94
CA ASN A 138 36.24 -6.94 5.78
C ASN A 138 37.49 -7.41 5.00
N ASN A 139 37.36 -7.67 3.70
CA ASN A 139 38.43 -8.19 2.86
C ASN A 139 38.89 -7.15 1.84
N VAL A 140 39.60 -6.11 2.30
CA VAL A 140 40.11 -5.00 1.46
C VAL A 140 40.83 -5.47 0.18
N ARG A 141 41.53 -6.62 0.23
CA ARG A 141 42.19 -7.21 -0.95
C ARG A 141 41.23 -7.58 -2.09
N ARG A 142 39.98 -7.96 -1.77
CA ARG A 142 38.93 -8.29 -2.75
C ARG A 142 38.27 -7.05 -3.35
N CYS A 143 38.32 -5.93 -2.63
CA CYS A 143 37.79 -4.64 -3.07
C CYS A 143 38.75 -3.91 -4.01
N LYS A 144 40.06 -4.01 -3.75
CA LYS A 144 41.08 -3.24 -4.44
C LYS A 144 41.02 -3.41 -5.97
N GLY A 145 40.88 -2.28 -6.68
CA GLY A 145 40.85 -2.24 -8.14
C GLY A 145 39.49 -2.49 -8.80
N ARG A 146 38.44 -2.85 -8.04
CA ARG A 146 37.07 -2.95 -8.58
C ARG A 146 36.55 -1.60 -9.01
N ARG A 147 35.82 -1.55 -10.13
CA ARG A 147 35.21 -0.32 -10.66
C ARG A 147 33.78 -0.19 -10.19
N VAL A 148 33.48 0.91 -9.51
CA VAL A 148 32.16 1.17 -8.92
C VAL A 148 31.58 2.46 -9.45
N LEU A 149 30.33 2.43 -9.90
CA LEU A 149 29.55 3.63 -10.17
C LEU A 149 28.72 3.98 -8.95
N VAL A 150 28.80 5.23 -8.49
CA VAL A 150 27.94 5.77 -7.43
C VAL A 150 27.17 6.98 -7.99
N THR A 151 25.85 6.94 -7.92
CA THR A 151 24.99 8.07 -8.35
C THR A 151 24.75 9.05 -7.19
N HIS A 152 24.06 10.17 -7.45
CA HIS A 152 23.73 11.17 -6.44
C HIS A 152 24.96 11.73 -5.70
N SER A 153 26.10 11.91 -6.37
CA SER A 153 27.37 12.32 -5.74
C SER A 153 27.34 13.68 -5.00
N ASN A 154 26.27 14.44 -5.19
CA ASN A 154 25.93 15.67 -4.47
C ASN A 154 25.31 15.44 -3.08
N THR A 155 24.81 14.24 -2.77
CA THR A 155 24.22 13.88 -1.47
C THR A 155 25.28 13.40 -0.47
N LEU A 156 25.03 13.61 0.82
CA LEU A 156 25.98 13.21 1.87
C LEU A 156 26.12 11.68 1.91
N THR A 157 25.01 10.94 1.80
CA THR A 157 25.00 9.48 1.70
C THR A 157 25.93 8.97 0.58
N ALA A 158 25.77 9.45 -0.66
CA ALA A 158 26.62 8.99 -1.77
C ALA A 158 28.09 9.39 -1.59
N MET A 159 28.37 10.57 -1.02
CA MET A 159 29.74 10.99 -0.72
C MET A 159 30.42 10.07 0.31
N MET A 160 29.67 9.63 1.31
CA MET A 160 30.18 8.69 2.32
C MET A 160 30.40 7.30 1.71
N VAL A 161 29.53 6.86 0.78
CA VAL A 161 29.76 5.65 -0.03
C VAL A 161 31.06 5.78 -0.84
N LEU A 162 31.22 6.88 -1.58
CA LEU A 162 32.42 7.16 -2.39
C LEU A 162 33.69 7.16 -1.55
N TRP A 163 33.68 7.88 -0.42
CA TRP A 163 34.83 7.94 0.48
C TRP A 163 35.19 6.58 1.06
N THR A 164 34.19 5.79 1.46
CA THR A 164 34.38 4.42 1.99
C THR A 164 35.05 3.52 0.95
N TYR A 165 34.55 3.52 -0.29
CA TYR A 165 35.12 2.72 -1.38
C TYR A 165 36.52 3.18 -1.80
N GLN A 166 36.78 4.49 -1.81
CA GLN A 166 38.11 5.03 -2.05
C GLN A 166 39.11 4.55 -0.99
N LYS A 167 38.72 4.54 0.29
CA LYS A 167 39.55 4.00 1.39
C LYS A 167 39.85 2.51 1.25
N GLN A 168 38.92 1.75 0.66
CA GLN A 168 39.13 0.33 0.35
C GLN A 168 39.92 0.10 -0.94
N GLY A 169 40.35 1.15 -1.64
CA GLY A 169 41.15 1.07 -2.86
C GLY A 169 40.35 0.70 -4.11
N MET A 170 39.04 0.92 -4.12
CA MET A 170 38.20 0.78 -5.31
C MET A 170 38.38 1.98 -6.25
N VAL A 171 38.14 1.75 -7.55
CA VAL A 171 38.10 2.80 -8.56
C VAL A 171 36.66 3.29 -8.68
N VAL A 172 36.36 4.41 -8.04
CA VAL A 172 35.01 4.99 -8.06
C VAL A 172 34.82 5.93 -9.24
N VAL A 173 33.64 5.86 -9.86
CA VAL A 173 33.12 6.82 -10.81
C VAL A 173 31.85 7.40 -10.21
N GLU A 174 31.74 8.72 -10.22
CA GLU A 174 30.63 9.42 -9.59
C GLU A 174 29.76 10.11 -10.65
N ILE A 175 28.46 10.18 -10.39
CA ILE A 175 27.53 10.95 -11.21
C ILE A 175 26.55 11.69 -10.29
N PRO A 176 26.28 12.99 -10.51
CA PRO A 176 25.35 13.74 -9.67
C PRO A 176 23.90 13.31 -9.94
N GLU A 177 23.01 13.55 -8.99
CA GLU A 177 21.58 13.21 -9.05
C GLU A 177 20.87 13.81 -10.27
N ASN A 178 21.23 15.04 -10.63
CA ASN A 178 20.63 15.79 -11.74
C ASN A 178 21.20 15.42 -13.13
N ALA A 179 21.99 14.35 -13.24
CA ALA A 179 22.50 13.90 -14.51
C ALA A 179 21.38 13.42 -15.43
N THR A 180 21.44 13.81 -16.70
CA THR A 180 20.47 13.38 -17.72
C THR A 180 20.64 11.88 -18.03
N PRO A 181 19.59 11.20 -18.52
CA PRO A 181 19.69 9.80 -18.94
C PRO A 181 20.77 9.56 -20.00
N LEU A 182 21.01 10.55 -20.87
CA LEU A 182 22.04 10.50 -21.89
C LEU A 182 23.46 10.52 -21.27
N GLN A 183 23.69 11.38 -20.28
CA GLN A 183 24.95 11.40 -19.52
C GLN A 183 25.16 10.07 -18.79
N LEU A 184 24.13 9.56 -18.11
CA LEU A 184 24.20 8.28 -17.41
C LEU A 184 24.52 7.12 -18.37
N SER A 185 23.85 7.06 -19.54
CA SER A 185 24.10 6.03 -20.55
C SER A 185 25.53 6.07 -21.10
N SER A 186 26.12 7.25 -21.24
CA SER A 186 27.50 7.40 -21.70
C SER A 186 28.52 6.84 -20.69
N VAL A 187 28.24 7.03 -19.40
CA VAL A 187 29.08 6.53 -18.30
C VAL A 187 28.98 5.00 -18.19
N LEU A 188 27.78 4.43 -18.35
CA LEU A 188 27.58 2.98 -18.26
C LEU A 188 28.38 2.16 -19.28
N ARG A 189 28.75 2.75 -20.43
CA ARG A 189 29.63 2.11 -21.42
C ARG A 189 31.02 1.80 -20.90
N LEU A 190 31.43 2.42 -19.80
CA LEU A 190 32.73 2.20 -19.18
C LEU A 190 32.83 0.82 -18.51
N GLY A 191 31.71 0.18 -18.19
CA GLY A 191 31.64 -1.11 -17.51
C GLY A 191 32.02 -1.02 -16.02
N PHE A 192 31.20 -1.64 -15.16
CA PHE A 192 31.33 -1.59 -13.71
C PHE A 192 31.15 -2.97 -13.07
N ASP A 193 31.90 -3.22 -12.01
CA ASP A 193 31.75 -4.41 -11.16
C ASP A 193 30.61 -4.21 -10.15
N MET A 194 30.29 -2.96 -9.81
CA MET A 194 29.21 -2.62 -8.91
C MET A 194 28.62 -1.26 -9.26
N ILE A 195 27.31 -1.14 -9.08
CA ILE A 195 26.56 0.12 -9.23
C ILE A 195 25.75 0.32 -7.96
N VAL A 196 25.93 1.48 -7.33
CA VAL A 196 25.21 1.88 -6.12
C VAL A 196 24.45 3.16 -6.46
N SER A 197 23.13 3.14 -6.34
CA SER A 197 22.28 4.22 -6.85
C SER A 197 21.13 4.65 -5.93
N GLY A 198 20.83 5.95 -5.93
CA GLY A 198 19.72 6.55 -5.19
C GLY A 198 18.47 6.80 -6.04
N TYR A 199 18.49 6.49 -7.34
CA TYR A 199 17.36 6.74 -8.23
C TYR A 199 16.18 5.84 -7.88
N THR A 200 14.99 6.46 -7.81
CA THR A 200 13.70 5.78 -7.63
C THR A 200 12.83 5.85 -8.89
N ASP A 201 13.14 6.77 -9.81
CA ASP A 201 12.43 6.92 -11.08
C ASP A 201 12.65 5.71 -12.01
N THR A 202 11.54 5.18 -12.54
CA THR A 202 11.51 3.97 -13.36
C THR A 202 12.46 4.02 -14.55
N ALA A 203 12.58 5.17 -15.24
CA ALA A 203 13.42 5.29 -16.42
C ALA A 203 14.92 5.16 -16.09
N TYR A 204 15.36 5.76 -14.99
CA TYR A 204 16.75 5.64 -14.53
C TYR A 204 17.06 4.25 -13.99
N VAL A 205 16.11 3.65 -13.26
CA VAL A 205 16.24 2.30 -12.73
C VAL A 205 16.37 1.27 -13.86
N GLU A 206 15.52 1.35 -14.90
CA GLU A 206 15.61 0.48 -16.07
C GLU A 206 16.91 0.66 -16.84
N LEU A 207 17.37 1.90 -17.02
CA LEU A 207 18.62 2.19 -17.70
C LEU A 207 19.82 1.61 -16.95
N LEU A 208 19.85 1.69 -15.62
CA LEU A 208 20.88 1.06 -14.79
C LEU A 208 20.81 -0.48 -14.84
N LYS A 209 19.61 -1.06 -14.82
CA LYS A 209 19.41 -2.53 -14.95
C LYS A 209 19.81 -3.05 -16.34
N SER A 210 19.67 -2.23 -17.38
CA SER A 210 20.06 -2.55 -18.75
C SER A 210 21.58 -2.48 -18.99
N SER A 211 22.35 -2.01 -18.01
CA SER A 211 23.79 -1.87 -18.16
C SER A 211 24.50 -3.21 -18.26
N SER A 212 25.49 -3.30 -19.16
CA SER A 212 26.34 -4.48 -19.28
C SER A 212 27.28 -4.57 -18.06
N MET A 213 26.90 -5.37 -17.07
CA MET A 213 27.74 -5.68 -15.92
C MET A 213 28.63 -6.90 -16.18
N SER A 214 29.70 -7.06 -15.40
CA SER A 214 30.44 -8.34 -15.37
C SER A 214 29.53 -9.47 -14.86
N MET A 215 29.87 -10.74 -15.12
CA MET A 215 29.04 -11.88 -14.66
C MET A 215 28.82 -11.93 -13.13
N GLU A 216 29.64 -11.22 -12.34
CA GLU A 216 29.51 -11.09 -10.89
C GLU A 216 29.05 -9.68 -10.44
N GLY A 217 28.56 -8.87 -11.38
CA GLY A 217 28.18 -7.49 -11.16
C GLY A 217 27.04 -7.32 -10.16
N ARG A 218 27.13 -6.34 -9.26
CA ARG A 218 26.10 -6.04 -8.27
C ARG A 218 25.46 -4.68 -8.46
N LEU A 219 24.14 -4.64 -8.45
CA LEU A 219 23.34 -3.43 -8.51
C LEU A 219 22.59 -3.25 -7.18
N TYR A 220 22.77 -2.11 -6.53
CA TYR A 220 22.14 -1.78 -5.26
C TYR A 220 21.46 -0.42 -5.32
N PHE A 221 20.17 -0.36 -4.94
CA PHE A 221 19.38 0.86 -4.91
C PHE A 221 19.04 1.23 -3.47
N TRP A 222 19.71 2.21 -2.87
CA TRP A 222 19.55 2.47 -1.43
C TRP A 222 18.22 3.15 -1.07
N ASN A 223 17.60 3.86 -2.01
CA ASN A 223 16.30 4.50 -1.88
C ASN A 223 15.14 3.66 -2.45
N ASP A 224 15.39 2.43 -2.93
CA ASP A 224 14.30 1.58 -3.44
C ASP A 224 13.39 1.14 -2.28
N PRO A 225 12.06 1.34 -2.39
CA PRO A 225 11.14 1.01 -1.30
C PRO A 225 11.03 -0.49 -1.00
N ARG A 226 11.37 -1.36 -1.97
CA ARG A 226 11.30 -2.82 -1.88
C ARG A 226 12.62 -3.45 -1.49
N ASP A 227 13.75 -2.94 -1.99
CA ASP A 227 15.07 -3.57 -1.84
C ASP A 227 16.13 -2.67 -1.18
N GLY A 228 15.81 -1.40 -0.91
CA GLY A 228 16.72 -0.42 -0.31
C GLY A 228 16.85 -0.52 1.22
N LEU A 229 17.61 0.41 1.81
CA LEU A 229 17.97 0.37 3.24
C LEU A 229 16.74 0.27 4.16
N GLY A 230 15.68 1.03 3.85
CA GLY A 230 14.45 0.99 4.62
C GLY A 230 13.74 -0.37 4.59
N SER A 231 13.83 -1.10 3.48
CA SER A 231 13.30 -2.47 3.36
C SER A 231 14.18 -3.49 4.10
N VAL A 232 15.50 -3.38 3.96
CA VAL A 232 16.45 -4.26 4.68
C VAL A 232 16.27 -4.11 6.19
N LEU A 233 16.08 -2.88 6.69
CA LEU A 233 15.78 -2.64 8.10
C LEU A 233 14.54 -3.38 8.60
N ARG A 234 13.50 -3.51 7.77
CA ARG A 234 12.26 -4.22 8.11
C ARG A 234 12.41 -5.73 8.01
N ASN A 235 13.01 -6.21 6.93
CA ASN A 235 13.00 -7.62 6.54
C ASN A 235 14.22 -8.40 7.05
N ASP A 236 15.34 -7.73 7.29
CA ASP A 236 16.61 -8.33 7.69
C ASP A 236 17.42 -7.37 8.60
N ILE A 237 16.86 -7.11 9.78
CA ILE A 237 17.43 -6.19 10.78
C ILE A 237 18.85 -6.60 11.22
N TRP A 238 19.17 -7.89 11.17
CA TRP A 238 20.47 -8.44 11.57
C TRP A 238 21.59 -8.04 10.59
N SER A 239 21.30 -8.00 9.29
CA SER A 239 22.24 -7.47 8.30
C SER A 239 22.57 -6.00 8.52
N VAL A 240 21.59 -5.20 8.96
CA VAL A 240 21.81 -3.80 9.34
C VAL A 240 22.66 -3.72 10.61
N GLN A 241 22.37 -4.53 11.63
CA GLN A 241 23.17 -4.59 12.85
C GLN A 241 24.64 -4.96 12.57
N ASP A 242 24.88 -5.95 11.72
CA ASP A 242 26.23 -6.35 11.33
C ASP A 242 26.95 -5.22 10.57
N ALA A 243 26.25 -4.57 9.64
CA ALA A 243 26.80 -3.41 8.93
C ALA A 243 27.12 -2.25 9.87
N LEU A 244 26.28 -1.99 10.87
CA LEU A 244 26.49 -0.96 11.88
C LEU A 244 27.74 -1.23 12.73
N LYS A 245 27.93 -2.48 13.19
CA LYS A 245 29.15 -2.88 13.93
C LYS A 245 30.41 -2.70 13.08
N LEU A 246 30.39 -3.17 11.84
CA LEU A 246 31.51 -3.00 10.91
C LEU A 246 31.80 -1.53 10.58
N ALA A 247 30.76 -0.69 10.51
CA ALA A 247 30.91 0.74 10.29
C ALA A 247 31.60 1.42 11.47
N LEU A 248 31.27 1.06 12.71
CA LEU A 248 31.96 1.58 13.89
C LEU A 248 33.43 1.17 13.92
N ASP A 249 33.73 -0.12 13.73
CA ASP A 249 35.10 -0.63 13.67
C ASP A 249 35.93 0.07 12.58
N PHE A 250 35.29 0.33 11.43
CA PHE A 250 35.90 1.09 10.34
C PHE A 250 36.19 2.54 10.77
N LEU A 251 35.21 3.21 11.38
CA LEU A 251 35.32 4.59 11.83
C LEU A 251 36.36 4.79 12.92
N GLU A 252 36.56 3.85 13.84
CA GLU A 252 37.60 3.95 14.88
C GLU A 252 39.00 4.20 14.30
N ASN A 253 39.24 3.76 13.06
CA ASN A 253 40.53 3.91 12.38
C ASN A 253 40.65 5.18 11.53
N CYS A 254 39.56 5.91 11.28
CA CYS A 254 39.54 7.01 10.31
C CYS A 254 38.65 8.21 10.67
N ILE A 255 38.11 8.25 11.91
CA ILE A 255 37.17 9.29 12.35
C ILE A 255 37.75 10.71 12.33
N GLU A 256 39.03 10.89 12.65
CA GLU A 256 39.66 12.24 12.66
C GLU A 256 39.71 12.86 11.26
N GLU A 257 40.13 12.08 10.26
CA GLU A 257 40.14 12.51 8.87
C GLU A 257 38.73 12.80 8.36
N LEU A 258 37.78 11.94 8.73
CA LEU A 258 36.39 12.09 8.35
C LEU A 258 35.75 13.33 8.97
N ALA A 259 36.00 13.57 10.26
CA ALA A 259 35.50 14.73 10.99
C ALA A 259 36.00 16.02 10.34
N TRP A 260 37.27 16.09 9.92
CA TRP A 260 37.79 17.22 9.15
C TRP A 260 37.00 17.44 7.85
N LYS A 261 36.80 16.37 7.07
CA LYS A 261 36.08 16.42 5.79
C LYS A 261 34.61 16.85 5.93
N LEU A 262 33.96 16.48 7.04
CA LEU A 262 32.57 16.83 7.34
C LEU A 262 32.42 18.23 7.99
N HIS A 263 33.48 18.77 8.59
CA HIS A 263 33.50 20.09 9.22
C HIS A 263 33.45 21.23 8.20
N GLU A 264 34.01 21.03 7.01
CA GLU A 264 34.07 22.04 5.93
C GLU A 264 32.73 22.24 5.19
N ARG A 265 31.67 21.50 5.53
CA ARG A 265 30.39 21.56 4.81
C ARG A 265 29.23 22.05 5.68
N PRO A 266 28.38 22.96 5.14
CA PRO A 266 27.14 23.34 5.81
C PRO A 266 26.27 22.10 6.04
N VAL A 267 25.56 22.13 7.15
CA VAL A 267 24.76 21.02 7.64
C VAL A 267 23.35 21.18 7.08
N GLU A 268 23.05 20.49 5.98
CA GLU A 268 21.68 20.33 5.48
C GLU A 268 20.99 19.15 6.19
N ASN A 269 19.68 19.20 6.38
CA ASN A 269 18.85 18.14 6.99
C ASN A 269 19.23 17.72 8.42
N VAL A 270 19.72 18.66 9.25
CA VAL A 270 19.85 18.44 10.69
C VAL A 270 18.72 19.06 11.46
N HIS A 271 18.00 18.19 12.14
CA HIS A 271 17.01 18.56 13.13
C HIS A 271 17.70 18.56 14.50
N ARG A 272 18.24 19.70 14.92
CA ARG A 272 18.66 19.90 16.32
C ARG A 272 17.42 20.17 17.15
N ARG A 273 17.29 19.47 18.28
CA ARG A 273 16.23 19.59 19.30
C ARG A 273 14.91 20.16 18.73
N PRO A 274 13.93 19.30 18.36
CA PRO A 274 12.72 19.76 17.73
C PRO A 274 12.08 20.91 18.51
N ASP A 275 11.85 22.04 17.86
CA ASP A 275 10.89 23.02 18.37
C ASP A 275 9.53 22.34 18.15
N VAL A 276 9.05 21.66 19.20
CA VAL A 276 7.86 20.82 19.15
C VAL A 276 6.68 21.73 18.82
N LYS A 277 6.33 21.85 17.53
CA LYS A 277 4.91 21.91 17.18
C LYS A 277 4.35 20.64 17.79
N THR A 278 3.54 20.80 18.81
CA THR A 278 2.77 19.74 19.45
C THR A 278 1.97 19.03 18.38
N SER A 279 2.59 18.07 17.69
CA SER A 279 1.91 17.00 17.01
C SER A 279 1.17 16.30 18.13
N LYS A 280 -0.16 16.33 18.08
CA LYS A 280 -0.97 15.52 18.96
C LYS A 280 -0.45 14.09 18.78
N THR A 281 0.16 13.53 19.82
CA THR A 281 0.51 12.11 19.88
C THR A 281 -0.75 11.33 19.53
N GLN A 282 -0.80 10.80 18.31
CA GLN A 282 -1.91 9.95 17.89
C GLN A 282 -1.73 8.64 18.67
N ARG A 283 -2.65 8.39 19.60
CA ARG A 283 -2.73 7.09 20.29
C ARG A 283 -2.92 6.01 19.21
N GLY A 284 -2.09 4.97 19.25
CA GLY A 284 -2.27 3.79 18.40
C GLY A 284 -3.61 3.10 18.67
N VAL A 285 -4.02 2.18 17.80
CA VAL A 285 -5.16 1.31 18.09
C VAL A 285 -4.81 0.46 19.31
N VAL A 286 -5.68 0.43 20.32
CA VAL A 286 -5.46 -0.42 21.50
C VAL A 286 -6.70 -1.27 21.74
N PHE A 287 -6.50 -2.58 21.80
CA PHE A 287 -7.50 -3.57 22.18
C PHE A 287 -7.29 -4.00 23.62
N SER A 288 -8.38 -4.24 24.33
CA SER A 288 -8.31 -4.71 25.70
C SER A 288 -7.89 -6.18 25.74
N PRO A 289 -6.90 -6.56 26.57
CA PRO A 289 -6.51 -7.96 26.74
C PRO A 289 -7.59 -8.77 27.47
N HIS A 290 -8.56 -8.13 28.12
CA HIS A 290 -9.65 -8.76 28.89
C HIS A 290 -10.98 -8.78 28.13
N LYS A 291 -10.94 -8.73 26.79
CA LYS A 291 -12.13 -8.77 25.94
C LYS A 291 -11.92 -9.72 24.77
N THR A 292 -13.02 -10.26 24.24
CA THR A 292 -13.02 -11.14 23.08
C THR A 292 -13.30 -10.39 21.79
N TYR A 293 -12.53 -10.70 20.76
CA TYR A 293 -12.68 -10.18 19.40
C TYR A 293 -13.05 -11.31 18.43
N LEU A 294 -14.15 -11.12 17.70
CA LEU A 294 -14.71 -12.11 16.77
C LEU A 294 -14.39 -11.72 15.32
N VAL A 295 -13.77 -12.64 14.58
CA VAL A 295 -13.45 -12.48 13.15
C VAL A 295 -14.26 -13.50 12.35
N LEU A 296 -15.43 -13.07 11.86
CA LEU A 296 -16.35 -13.92 11.11
C LEU A 296 -15.86 -14.14 9.68
N GLY A 297 -15.70 -15.40 9.28
CA GLY A 297 -15.16 -15.73 7.94
C GLY A 297 -13.64 -15.50 7.80
N GLY A 298 -12.91 -15.34 8.90
CA GLY A 298 -11.49 -14.97 8.90
C GLY A 298 -10.48 -16.09 8.69
N ILE A 299 -10.89 -17.36 8.58
CA ILE A 299 -9.92 -18.47 8.35
C ILE A 299 -9.49 -18.49 6.87
N GLY A 300 -8.60 -17.58 6.50
CA GLY A 300 -8.12 -17.37 5.13
C GLY A 300 -6.98 -16.34 5.05
N ASN A 301 -6.61 -15.91 3.84
CA ASN A 301 -5.46 -15.02 3.62
C ASN A 301 -5.62 -13.67 4.33
N LEU A 302 -6.74 -12.98 4.15
CA LEU A 302 -6.95 -11.69 4.82
C LEU A 302 -7.09 -11.82 6.34
N GLY A 303 -7.89 -12.78 6.79
CA GLY A 303 -8.20 -12.89 8.21
C GLY A 303 -7.02 -13.32 9.07
N VAL A 304 -5.98 -13.97 8.53
CA VAL A 304 -4.75 -14.24 9.31
C VAL A 304 -3.98 -12.96 9.63
N HIS A 305 -3.91 -12.01 8.68
CA HIS A 305 -3.28 -10.70 8.92
C HIS A 305 -4.13 -9.85 9.87
N VAL A 306 -5.47 -9.88 9.73
CA VAL A 306 -6.37 -9.21 10.69
C VAL A 306 -6.21 -9.76 12.10
N THR A 307 -6.15 -11.09 12.25
CA THR A 307 -5.93 -11.75 13.55
C THR A 307 -4.59 -11.34 14.16
N TRP A 308 -3.54 -11.30 13.35
CA TRP A 308 -2.21 -10.88 13.76
C TRP A 308 -2.19 -9.42 14.23
N MET A 309 -2.86 -8.53 13.51
CA MET A 309 -3.02 -7.12 13.88
C MET A 309 -3.74 -6.96 15.22
N LEU A 310 -4.87 -7.65 15.41
CA LEU A 310 -5.60 -7.63 16.69
C LEU A 310 -4.68 -8.01 17.86
N TYR A 311 -3.91 -9.10 17.69
CA TYR A 311 -2.97 -9.55 18.70
C TYR A 311 -1.84 -8.53 18.98
N ARG A 312 -1.23 -7.97 17.92
CA ARG A 312 -0.17 -6.95 18.03
C ARG A 312 -0.64 -5.70 18.77
N HIS A 313 -1.92 -5.34 18.64
CA HIS A 313 -2.52 -4.18 19.29
C HIS A 313 -3.23 -4.51 20.61
N GLY A 314 -2.93 -5.64 21.24
CA GLY A 314 -3.31 -5.92 22.64
C GLY A 314 -4.43 -6.94 22.85
N ALA A 315 -5.09 -7.44 21.79
CA ALA A 315 -6.11 -8.47 21.95
C ALA A 315 -5.47 -9.79 22.42
N ARG A 316 -6.10 -10.45 23.39
CA ARG A 316 -5.65 -11.75 23.93
C ARG A 316 -6.69 -12.87 23.83
N HIS A 317 -7.96 -12.54 23.58
CA HIS A 317 -9.01 -13.51 23.28
C HIS A 317 -9.55 -13.25 21.88
N ILE A 318 -9.23 -14.14 20.93
CA ILE A 318 -9.60 -13.98 19.52
C ILE A 318 -10.28 -15.25 19.02
N VAL A 319 -11.48 -15.10 18.45
CA VAL A 319 -12.23 -16.20 17.82
C VAL A 319 -12.32 -15.93 16.34
N VAL A 320 -11.77 -16.82 15.52
CA VAL A 320 -11.79 -16.72 14.06
C VAL A 320 -12.64 -17.86 13.52
N THR A 321 -13.58 -17.54 12.63
CA THR A 321 -14.56 -18.53 12.19
C THR A 321 -14.51 -18.82 10.70
N SER A 322 -14.94 -20.03 10.35
CA SER A 322 -15.37 -20.39 8.99
C SER A 322 -16.33 -21.57 9.09
N ARG A 323 -17.04 -21.90 8.00
CA ARG A 323 -17.96 -23.05 7.97
C ARG A 323 -17.31 -24.40 8.32
N ARG A 324 -15.98 -24.53 8.14
CA ARG A 324 -15.23 -25.78 8.42
C ARG A 324 -14.24 -25.64 9.59
N GLY A 325 -14.16 -24.46 10.24
CA GLY A 325 -13.23 -24.20 11.33
C GLY A 325 -11.77 -24.46 10.95
N ALA A 326 -11.00 -25.03 11.86
CA ALA A 326 -9.58 -25.38 11.66
C ALA A 326 -9.33 -26.28 10.42
N SER A 327 -10.31 -27.09 10.00
CA SER A 327 -10.21 -27.93 8.80
C SER A 327 -10.03 -27.10 7.51
N THR A 328 -10.43 -25.83 7.50
CA THR A 328 -10.18 -24.89 6.40
C THR A 328 -8.68 -24.73 6.13
N LEU A 329 -7.83 -24.80 7.15
CA LEU A 329 -6.36 -24.71 7.01
C LEU A 329 -5.75 -25.92 6.30
N GLY A 330 -6.43 -27.08 6.33
CA GLY A 330 -5.99 -28.28 5.63
C GLY A 330 -6.37 -28.29 4.15
N VAL A 331 -7.45 -27.59 3.79
CA VAL A 331 -7.94 -27.46 2.40
C VAL A 331 -7.26 -26.30 1.67
N SER A 332 -6.85 -25.25 2.40
CA SER A 332 -6.12 -24.12 1.82
C SER A 332 -4.70 -24.54 1.41
N ALA A 333 -4.33 -24.32 0.14
CA ALA A 333 -2.96 -24.52 -0.34
C ALA A 333 -1.96 -23.49 0.22
N ASN A 334 -2.43 -22.49 0.97
CA ASN A 334 -1.60 -21.40 1.47
C ASN A 334 -0.85 -21.82 2.76
N ARG A 335 0.39 -22.29 2.58
CA ARG A 335 1.30 -22.70 3.66
C ARG A 335 1.60 -21.57 4.65
N LEU A 336 1.59 -20.31 4.21
CA LEU A 336 1.83 -19.14 5.07
C LEU A 336 0.70 -19.00 6.09
N VAL A 337 -0.55 -18.99 5.64
CA VAL A 337 -1.73 -18.88 6.51
C VAL A 337 -1.73 -19.97 7.59
N ARG A 338 -1.47 -21.22 7.21
CA ARG A 338 -1.37 -22.34 8.16
C ARG A 338 -0.24 -22.14 9.18
N ARG A 339 0.92 -21.66 8.75
CA ARG A 339 2.07 -21.40 9.63
C ARG A 339 1.79 -20.26 10.59
N MET A 340 1.19 -19.17 10.12
CA MET A 340 0.88 -18.01 10.94
C MET A 340 -0.17 -18.31 12.00
N PHE A 341 -1.29 -18.97 11.63
CA PHE A 341 -2.26 -19.42 12.63
C PHE A 341 -1.65 -20.42 13.62
N GLY A 342 -0.83 -21.37 13.14
CA GLY A 342 -0.13 -22.31 14.01
C GLY A 342 0.85 -21.64 14.97
N TYR A 343 1.56 -20.60 14.50
CA TYR A 343 2.45 -19.78 15.33
C TYR A 343 1.65 -19.01 16.39
N MET A 344 0.57 -18.31 15.99
CA MET A 344 -0.28 -17.56 16.92
C MET A 344 -0.90 -18.47 17.99
N GLN A 345 -1.37 -19.67 17.62
CA GLN A 345 -1.87 -20.66 18.58
C GLN A 345 -0.79 -21.20 19.55
N SER A 346 0.49 -21.02 19.23
CA SER A 346 1.60 -21.41 20.12
C SER A 346 2.02 -20.31 21.11
N LEU A 347 1.49 -19.10 20.97
CA LEU A 347 1.79 -17.98 21.85
C LEU A 347 1.12 -18.20 23.21
N PRO A 348 1.86 -18.09 24.33
CA PRO A 348 1.35 -18.47 25.65
C PRO A 348 0.30 -17.51 26.21
N ASP A 349 0.27 -16.28 25.73
CA ASP A 349 -0.64 -15.23 26.17
C ASP A 349 -1.89 -15.08 25.29
N LEU A 350 -1.98 -15.81 24.16
CA LEU A 350 -3.09 -15.68 23.21
C LEU A 350 -4.06 -16.89 23.26
N ASP A 351 -5.31 -16.64 23.67
CA ASP A 351 -6.43 -17.56 23.48
C ASP A 351 -7.02 -17.37 22.07
N LEU A 352 -6.46 -18.10 21.09
CA LEU A 352 -6.91 -18.09 19.70
C LEU A 352 -7.70 -19.35 19.35
N ARG A 353 -9.00 -19.18 19.05
CA ARG A 353 -9.92 -20.27 18.69
C ARG A 353 -10.31 -20.22 17.23
N LEU A 354 -10.16 -21.34 16.53
CA LEU A 354 -10.58 -21.51 15.13
C LEU A 354 -11.88 -22.32 15.06
N SER A 355 -13.03 -21.63 15.06
CA SER A 355 -14.34 -22.26 15.25
C SER A 355 -15.05 -22.57 13.93
N ALA A 356 -15.69 -23.74 13.87
CA ALA A 356 -16.54 -24.15 12.76
C ALA A 356 -17.97 -23.66 12.97
N ILE A 357 -18.36 -22.57 12.30
CA ILE A 357 -19.72 -22.03 12.35
C ILE A 357 -20.18 -21.51 11.00
N ASP A 358 -21.49 -21.56 10.76
CA ASP A 358 -22.13 -20.76 9.71
C ASP A 358 -22.66 -19.46 10.33
N ALA A 359 -21.99 -18.35 10.03
CA ALA A 359 -22.26 -17.07 10.68
C ALA A 359 -23.60 -16.44 10.25
N SER A 360 -24.23 -16.91 9.17
CA SER A 360 -25.57 -16.48 8.74
C SER A 360 -26.71 -17.20 9.47
N LYS A 361 -26.39 -18.14 10.38
CA LYS A 361 -27.37 -18.89 11.17
C LYS A 361 -27.30 -18.42 12.63
N ALA A 362 -28.35 -17.74 13.08
CA ALA A 362 -28.47 -17.23 14.45
C ALA A 362 -28.19 -18.31 15.52
N ASP A 363 -28.76 -19.51 15.40
CA ASP A 363 -28.51 -20.60 16.35
C ASP A 363 -27.02 -21.00 16.45
N SER A 364 -26.31 -21.02 15.32
CA SER A 364 -24.88 -21.35 15.29
C SER A 364 -24.05 -20.25 15.96
N LEU A 365 -24.42 -18.99 15.71
CA LEU A 365 -23.76 -17.84 16.29
C LEU A 365 -24.02 -17.75 17.81
N ALA A 366 -25.27 -17.94 18.24
CA ALA A 366 -25.65 -17.97 19.66
C ALA A 366 -24.87 -19.06 20.42
N GLN A 367 -24.76 -20.26 19.85
CA GLN A 367 -23.96 -21.34 20.44
C GLN A 367 -22.49 -20.95 20.61
N LEU A 368 -21.89 -20.29 19.61
CA LEU A 368 -20.51 -19.80 19.72
C LEU A 368 -20.38 -18.75 20.83
N LEU A 369 -21.32 -17.81 20.90
CA LEU A 369 -21.31 -16.74 21.90
C LEU A 369 -21.41 -17.29 23.33
N CYS A 370 -22.17 -18.38 23.54
CA CYS A 370 -22.21 -19.07 24.84
C CYS A 370 -20.88 -19.74 25.25
N THR A 371 -19.92 -19.91 24.33
CA THR A 371 -18.59 -20.46 24.66
C THR A 371 -17.56 -19.40 25.07
N LEU A 372 -17.93 -18.12 24.99
CA LEU A 372 -17.02 -17.03 25.35
C LEU A 372 -16.81 -16.98 26.87
N PRO A 373 -15.59 -16.67 27.35
CA PRO A 373 -15.32 -16.57 28.78
C PRO A 373 -16.11 -15.41 29.42
N GLU A 374 -16.67 -15.63 30.61
CA GLU A 374 -17.39 -14.57 31.36
C GLU A 374 -16.48 -13.39 31.73
N ASP A 375 -15.20 -13.67 31.97
CA ASP A 375 -14.14 -12.70 32.28
C ASP A 375 -13.54 -12.02 31.04
N ALA A 376 -13.92 -12.45 29.84
CA ALA A 376 -13.52 -11.86 28.56
C ALA A 376 -14.72 -11.69 27.61
N PRO A 377 -15.66 -10.76 27.90
CA PRO A 377 -16.87 -10.59 27.10
C PRO A 377 -16.57 -10.11 25.66
N LEU A 378 -17.50 -10.35 24.74
CA LEU A 378 -17.40 -9.89 23.36
C LEU A 378 -17.37 -8.36 23.28
N ALA A 379 -16.42 -7.83 22.51
CA ALA A 379 -16.21 -6.40 22.39
C ALA A 379 -16.15 -5.90 20.96
N GLY A 380 -15.56 -6.67 20.05
CA GLY A 380 -15.42 -6.26 18.67
C GLY A 380 -15.76 -7.41 17.73
N CYS A 381 -16.41 -7.07 16.62
CA CYS A 381 -16.69 -8.04 15.56
C CYS A 381 -16.23 -7.49 14.20
N LEU A 382 -15.44 -8.28 13.48
CA LEU A 382 -15.08 -8.03 12.08
C LEU A 382 -15.75 -9.09 11.21
N VAL A 383 -16.45 -8.66 10.15
CA VAL A 383 -17.18 -9.57 9.25
C VAL A 383 -16.49 -9.62 7.90
N LEU A 384 -15.76 -10.71 7.66
CA LEU A 384 -14.97 -10.95 6.45
C LEU A 384 -15.65 -11.98 5.51
N THR A 385 -16.92 -12.31 5.76
CA THR A 385 -17.65 -13.29 4.97
C THR A 385 -17.90 -12.78 3.54
N ALA A 386 -17.60 -13.62 2.56
CA ALA A 386 -17.86 -13.32 1.16
C ALA A 386 -18.09 -14.60 0.36
N ILE A 387 -19.09 -14.55 -0.51
CA ILE A 387 -19.34 -15.52 -1.57
C ILE A 387 -19.45 -14.72 -2.88
N LEU A 388 -18.88 -15.25 -3.95
CA LEU A 388 -19.02 -14.71 -5.31
C LEU A 388 -19.82 -15.70 -6.15
N ALA A 389 -20.75 -15.18 -6.94
CA ALA A 389 -21.53 -15.92 -7.92
C ALA A 389 -21.65 -15.05 -9.17
N ASP A 390 -20.53 -14.92 -9.89
CA ASP A 390 -20.38 -13.96 -10.97
C ASP A 390 -21.21 -14.37 -12.19
N ARG A 391 -22.19 -13.55 -12.56
CA ARG A 391 -23.03 -13.69 -13.76
C ARG A 391 -23.43 -12.33 -14.30
N THR A 392 -23.57 -12.24 -15.62
CA THR A 392 -24.21 -11.05 -16.22
C THR A 392 -25.61 -10.90 -15.66
N PHE A 393 -26.08 -9.66 -15.49
CA PHE A 393 -27.38 -9.38 -14.88
C PHE A 393 -28.52 -10.15 -15.55
N ALA A 394 -28.53 -10.22 -16.88
CA ALA A 394 -29.54 -10.96 -17.66
C ALA A 394 -29.53 -12.49 -17.46
N ARG A 395 -28.46 -13.05 -16.88
CA ARG A 395 -28.31 -14.51 -16.63
C ARG A 395 -28.21 -14.85 -15.15
N LEU A 396 -28.40 -13.86 -14.28
CA LEU A 396 -28.35 -14.03 -12.83
C LEU A 396 -29.61 -14.76 -12.37
N GLU A 397 -29.44 -15.89 -11.69
CA GLU A 397 -30.56 -16.65 -11.12
C GLU A 397 -30.81 -16.23 -9.66
N GLU A 398 -32.02 -16.47 -9.16
CA GLU A 398 -32.41 -16.15 -7.78
C GLU A 398 -31.49 -16.81 -6.75
N ALA A 399 -31.06 -18.05 -7.01
CA ALA A 399 -30.14 -18.77 -6.13
C ALA A 399 -28.75 -18.11 -6.06
N ASP A 400 -28.23 -17.61 -7.20
CA ASP A 400 -26.94 -16.90 -7.26
C ASP A 400 -27.01 -15.58 -6.47
N PHE A 401 -28.15 -14.88 -6.54
CA PHE A 401 -28.37 -13.65 -5.78
C PHE A 401 -28.50 -13.94 -4.28
N THR A 402 -29.40 -14.86 -3.92
CA THR A 402 -29.73 -15.19 -2.53
C THR A 402 -28.50 -15.65 -1.76
N GLN A 403 -27.69 -16.54 -2.34
CA GLN A 403 -26.50 -17.05 -1.66
C GLN A 403 -25.46 -15.95 -1.38
N VAL A 404 -25.27 -15.01 -2.31
CA VAL A 404 -24.33 -13.88 -2.12
C VAL A 404 -24.88 -12.90 -1.08
N TYR A 405 -26.18 -12.59 -1.17
CA TYR A 405 -26.87 -11.71 -0.25
C TYR A 405 -26.83 -12.24 1.20
N GLU A 406 -27.23 -13.49 1.41
CA GLU A 406 -27.20 -14.16 2.73
C GLU A 406 -25.80 -14.22 3.33
N SER A 407 -24.75 -14.32 2.50
CA SER A 407 -23.37 -14.38 2.99
C SER A 407 -22.88 -13.10 3.65
N LYS A 408 -23.56 -11.97 3.43
CA LYS A 408 -23.26 -10.66 4.04
C LYS A 408 -24.36 -10.23 4.99
N ILE A 409 -25.56 -10.04 4.48
CA ILE A 409 -26.68 -9.46 5.24
C ILE A 409 -27.20 -10.46 6.26
N GLY A 410 -27.32 -11.73 5.90
CA GLY A 410 -27.71 -12.78 6.85
C GLY A 410 -26.76 -12.90 8.05
N VAL A 411 -25.50 -12.51 7.91
CA VAL A 411 -24.54 -12.47 9.03
C VAL A 411 -24.82 -11.29 9.97
N ILE A 412 -25.17 -10.12 9.41
CA ILE A 412 -25.55 -8.94 10.19
C ILE A 412 -26.89 -9.18 10.89
N ASP A 413 -27.86 -9.81 10.21
CA ASP A 413 -29.15 -10.21 10.78
C ASP A 413 -28.93 -11.19 11.95
N ALA A 414 -28.12 -12.22 11.76
CA ALA A 414 -27.80 -13.17 12.82
C ALA A 414 -27.12 -12.49 14.03
N LEU A 415 -26.21 -11.53 13.80
CA LEU A 415 -25.61 -10.73 14.86
C LEU A 415 -26.66 -9.89 15.61
N HIS A 416 -27.55 -9.23 14.88
CA HIS A 416 -28.63 -8.43 15.45
C HIS A 416 -29.57 -9.26 16.34
N ASP A 417 -29.89 -10.47 15.91
CA ASP A 417 -30.77 -11.38 16.65
C ASP A 417 -30.09 -11.97 17.91
N CYS A 418 -28.75 -12.13 17.89
CA CYS A 418 -28.02 -12.78 18.97
C CYS A 418 -27.49 -11.82 20.05
N ILE A 419 -27.18 -10.57 19.68
CA ILE A 419 -26.58 -9.58 20.59
C ILE A 419 -27.14 -8.19 20.36
N ASP A 420 -27.15 -7.36 21.41
CA ASP A 420 -27.29 -5.92 21.21
C ASP A 420 -25.98 -5.36 20.62
N ILE A 421 -25.94 -5.16 19.31
CA ILE A 421 -24.76 -4.63 18.61
C ILE A 421 -24.25 -3.33 19.25
N ARG A 422 -25.10 -2.52 19.89
CA ARG A 422 -24.70 -1.25 20.53
C ARG A 422 -23.78 -1.43 21.74
N THR A 423 -23.69 -2.62 22.30
CA THR A 423 -22.79 -2.91 23.43
C THR A 423 -21.36 -3.24 22.97
N LEU A 424 -21.13 -3.42 21.67
CA LEU A 424 -19.80 -3.63 21.12
C LEU A 424 -18.99 -2.32 21.11
N ASP A 425 -17.68 -2.42 21.33
CA ASP A 425 -16.73 -1.34 21.06
C ASP A 425 -16.74 -1.00 19.55
N PHE A 426 -16.84 -2.02 18.69
CA PHE A 426 -16.98 -1.84 17.25
C PHE A 426 -17.63 -3.03 16.52
N LEU A 427 -18.31 -2.74 15.41
CA LEU A 427 -18.70 -3.70 14.37
C LEU A 427 -18.18 -3.23 13.01
N VAL A 428 -17.31 -4.02 12.37
CA VAL A 428 -16.67 -3.66 11.10
C VAL A 428 -16.89 -4.74 10.04
N PRO A 429 -17.96 -4.65 9.25
CA PRO A 429 -18.08 -5.51 8.09
C PRO A 429 -17.20 -5.06 6.92
N PHE A 430 -16.62 -6.03 6.23
CA PHE A 430 -15.83 -5.82 5.04
C PHE A 430 -16.76 -5.71 3.83
N SER A 431 -16.71 -4.56 3.19
CA SER A 431 -17.36 -4.29 1.90
C SER A 431 -16.34 -4.37 0.76
N SER A 432 -16.75 -4.01 -0.46
CA SER A 432 -15.90 -3.99 -1.64
C SER A 432 -16.10 -2.69 -2.42
N MET A 433 -15.02 -2.20 -3.04
CA MET A 433 -15.07 -1.12 -4.03
C MET A 433 -16.05 -1.45 -5.18
N ALA A 434 -16.35 -2.73 -5.44
CA ALA A 434 -17.40 -3.11 -6.38
C ALA A 434 -18.78 -2.53 -6.00
N GLY A 435 -19.10 -2.35 -4.71
CA GLY A 435 -20.34 -1.69 -4.28
C GLY A 435 -20.41 -0.21 -4.62
N LEU A 436 -19.26 0.47 -4.75
CA LEU A 436 -19.17 1.90 -5.07
C LEU A 436 -19.06 2.16 -6.58
N PHE A 437 -18.28 1.33 -7.27
CA PHE A 437 -17.91 1.55 -8.68
C PHE A 437 -18.59 0.58 -9.65
N GLY A 438 -19.27 -0.44 -9.12
CA GLY A 438 -19.75 -1.57 -9.90
C GLY A 438 -18.62 -2.54 -10.26
N ASN A 439 -19.01 -3.77 -10.59
CA ASN A 439 -18.11 -4.71 -11.26
C ASN A 439 -18.91 -5.57 -12.26
N GLY A 440 -18.35 -5.77 -13.45
CA GLY A 440 -18.97 -6.54 -14.51
C GLY A 440 -19.28 -7.97 -14.04
N GLY A 441 -20.54 -8.38 -14.17
CA GLY A 441 -20.98 -9.71 -13.73
C GLY A 441 -21.20 -9.88 -12.22
N GLN A 442 -21.14 -8.80 -11.44
CA GLN A 442 -21.24 -8.88 -9.97
C GLN A 442 -22.39 -8.05 -9.40
N ALA A 443 -23.52 -7.95 -10.11
CA ALA A 443 -24.66 -7.16 -9.66
C ALA A 443 -25.20 -7.60 -8.29
N ASN A 444 -25.29 -8.91 -8.03
CA ASN A 444 -25.61 -9.49 -6.73
C ASN A 444 -24.61 -9.08 -5.63
N TYR A 445 -23.31 -9.14 -5.91
CA TYR A 445 -22.27 -8.80 -4.96
C TYR A 445 -22.22 -7.29 -4.66
N CYS A 446 -22.40 -6.45 -5.67
CA CYS A 446 -22.50 -4.99 -5.49
C CYS A 446 -23.70 -4.66 -4.61
N ALA A 447 -24.89 -5.20 -4.93
CA ALA A 447 -26.10 -4.99 -4.15
C ALA A 447 -25.96 -5.46 -2.68
N ALA A 448 -25.39 -6.64 -2.45
CA ALA A 448 -25.19 -7.17 -1.11
C ALA A 448 -24.23 -6.30 -0.27
N ASN A 449 -23.16 -5.76 -0.88
CA ASN A 449 -22.24 -4.84 -0.21
C ASN A 449 -22.95 -3.52 0.17
N THR A 450 -23.60 -2.86 -0.79
CA THR A 450 -24.27 -1.57 -0.55
C THR A 450 -25.40 -1.69 0.47
N ALA A 451 -26.20 -2.77 0.43
CA ALA A 451 -27.26 -3.00 1.40
C ALA A 451 -26.72 -3.30 2.81
N MET A 452 -25.62 -4.06 2.93
CA MET A 452 -24.93 -4.30 4.21
C MET A 452 -24.35 -3.00 4.79
N GLU A 453 -23.73 -2.16 3.96
CA GLU A 453 -23.22 -0.84 4.37
C GLU A 453 -24.32 0.03 4.96
N GLU A 454 -25.48 0.10 4.28
CA GLU A 454 -26.63 0.85 4.76
C GLU A 454 -27.16 0.28 6.08
N GLN A 455 -27.29 -1.05 6.17
CA GLN A 455 -27.77 -1.72 7.38
C GLN A 455 -26.90 -1.41 8.61
N VAL A 456 -25.56 -1.42 8.46
CA VAL A 456 -24.67 -1.14 9.60
C VAL A 456 -24.55 0.36 9.92
N SER A 457 -24.89 1.25 8.99
CA SER A 457 -24.87 2.70 9.23
C SER A 457 -25.82 3.15 10.35
N ALA A 458 -26.83 2.34 10.68
CA ALA A 458 -27.76 2.57 11.78
C ALA A 458 -27.13 2.41 13.18
N TYR A 459 -25.91 1.88 13.28
CA TYR A 459 -25.21 1.67 14.54
C TYR A 459 -24.08 2.69 14.71
N PRO A 460 -24.06 3.48 15.80
CA PRO A 460 -23.06 4.53 16.02
C PRO A 460 -21.65 3.98 16.30
N ASN A 461 -21.56 2.69 16.62
CA ASN A 461 -20.35 1.92 16.88
C ASN A 461 -19.99 0.99 15.71
N ALA A 462 -20.53 1.22 14.50
CA ALA A 462 -20.20 0.44 13.32
C ALA A 462 -19.79 1.31 12.13
N PHE A 463 -18.96 0.75 11.25
CA PHE A 463 -18.67 1.31 9.94
C PHE A 463 -18.31 0.19 8.96
N ALA A 464 -18.62 0.37 7.68
CA ALA A 464 -18.20 -0.56 6.66
C ALA A 464 -16.79 -0.24 6.16
N PHE A 465 -15.92 -1.25 6.10
CA PHE A 465 -14.57 -1.12 5.60
C PHE A 465 -14.51 -1.59 4.14
N VAL A 466 -14.39 -0.65 3.20
CA VAL A 466 -14.52 -0.90 1.76
C VAL A 466 -13.21 -1.41 1.19
N CYS A 467 -13.20 -2.63 0.67
CA CYS A 467 -11.98 -3.26 0.20
C CYS A 467 -11.67 -2.99 -1.28
N PRO A 468 -10.44 -2.55 -1.62
CA PRO A 468 -9.92 -2.67 -2.98
C PRO A 468 -9.71 -4.13 -3.39
N GLY A 469 -9.25 -4.34 -4.63
CA GLY A 469 -8.86 -5.67 -5.09
C GLY A 469 -7.66 -6.18 -4.28
N ILE A 470 -7.83 -7.32 -3.60
CA ILE A 470 -6.77 -7.93 -2.79
C ILE A 470 -6.00 -8.93 -3.66
N ILE A 471 -4.81 -8.55 -4.13
CA ILE A 471 -4.08 -9.24 -5.21
C ILE A 471 -3.60 -10.65 -4.83
N ASP A 472 -3.34 -10.89 -3.55
CA ASP A 472 -2.91 -12.17 -2.99
C ASP A 472 -4.06 -12.98 -2.38
N SER A 473 -5.31 -12.54 -2.56
CA SER A 473 -6.48 -13.26 -2.09
C SER A 473 -6.74 -14.53 -2.91
N THR A 474 -7.14 -15.60 -2.23
CA THR A 474 -7.63 -16.83 -2.87
C THR A 474 -8.90 -16.58 -3.70
N MET A 475 -9.64 -15.50 -3.44
CA MET A 475 -10.83 -15.13 -4.23
C MET A 475 -10.46 -14.64 -5.64
N MET A 476 -9.30 -13.98 -5.80
CA MET A 476 -8.76 -13.59 -7.12
C MET A 476 -8.38 -14.82 -7.96
N HIS A 477 -8.02 -15.92 -7.29
CA HIS A 477 -7.65 -17.19 -7.94
C HIS A 477 -8.88 -18.08 -8.25
N ALA A 478 -10.00 -17.84 -7.56
CA ALA A 478 -11.22 -18.66 -7.58
C ALA A 478 -12.22 -18.29 -8.71
N GLY A 479 -11.93 -17.28 -9.53
CA GLY A 479 -12.78 -16.92 -10.68
C GLY A 479 -12.85 -18.04 -11.73
N ASN A 480 -14.02 -18.22 -12.34
CA ASN A 480 -14.30 -19.19 -13.42
C ASN A 480 -13.79 -18.73 -14.80
N LEU A 481 -12.76 -17.90 -14.85
CA LEU A 481 -12.14 -17.44 -16.09
C LEU A 481 -11.09 -18.47 -16.57
N GLY A 482 -10.96 -18.64 -17.88
CA GLY A 482 -9.84 -19.40 -18.46
C GLY A 482 -8.49 -18.76 -18.10
N GLU A 483 -7.37 -19.50 -18.22
CA GLU A 483 -6.03 -19.04 -17.80
C GLU A 483 -5.67 -17.64 -18.33
N SER A 484 -5.97 -17.33 -19.59
CA SER A 484 -5.72 -16.01 -20.19
C SER A 484 -6.58 -14.89 -19.60
N GLY A 485 -7.83 -15.17 -19.22
CA GLY A 485 -8.71 -14.18 -18.58
C GLY A 485 -8.31 -13.89 -17.13
N LYS A 486 -7.72 -14.87 -16.43
CA LYS A 486 -7.13 -14.67 -15.09
C LYS A 486 -5.91 -13.75 -15.15
N ILE A 487 -5.06 -13.89 -16.18
CA ILE A 487 -3.86 -13.07 -16.37
C ILE A 487 -4.23 -11.59 -16.62
N ILE A 488 -5.17 -11.32 -17.54
CA ILE A 488 -5.62 -9.95 -17.85
C ILE A 488 -6.28 -9.30 -16.63
N GLN A 489 -7.09 -10.05 -15.88
CA GLN A 489 -7.70 -9.55 -14.66
C GLN A 489 -6.64 -9.27 -13.58
N LEU A 490 -5.67 -10.16 -13.39
CA LEU A 490 -4.54 -9.93 -12.48
C LEU A 490 -3.71 -8.70 -12.87
N GLU A 491 -3.41 -8.49 -14.15
CA GLU A 491 -2.66 -7.31 -14.63
C GLU A 491 -3.42 -6.00 -14.41
N GLN A 492 -4.74 -6.00 -14.63
CA GLN A 492 -5.58 -4.82 -14.41
C GLN A 492 -5.77 -4.50 -12.92
N PHE A 493 -5.92 -5.52 -12.08
CA PHE A 493 -6.02 -5.34 -10.63
C PHE A 493 -4.66 -5.08 -9.97
N ALA A 494 -3.55 -5.56 -10.50
CA ALA A 494 -2.22 -5.30 -9.93
C ALA A 494 -1.82 -3.81 -9.99
N GLN A 495 -2.43 -3.03 -10.87
CA GLN A 495 -2.13 -1.59 -11.02
C GLN A 495 -2.72 -0.71 -9.92
N TRP A 496 -3.77 -1.17 -9.22
CA TRP A 496 -4.46 -0.38 -8.18
C TRP A 496 -4.90 -1.21 -6.97
N GLY A 497 -4.78 -2.54 -7.05
CA GLY A 497 -5.02 -3.47 -5.96
C GLY A 497 -3.89 -3.46 -4.95
N ILE A 498 -4.18 -4.02 -3.78
CA ILE A 498 -3.28 -4.02 -2.63
C ILE A 498 -3.13 -5.44 -2.09
N THR A 499 -2.07 -5.70 -1.34
CA THR A 499 -1.89 -6.96 -0.62
C THR A 499 -2.78 -7.05 0.61
N ALA A 500 -3.00 -8.25 1.14
CA ALA A 500 -3.70 -8.44 2.41
C ALA A 500 -2.99 -7.72 3.58
N GLU A 501 -1.67 -7.64 3.55
CA GLU A 501 -0.86 -6.92 4.54
C GLU A 501 -1.08 -5.41 4.46
N GLU A 502 -0.97 -4.81 3.27
CA GLU A 502 -1.27 -3.39 3.07
C GLU A 502 -2.70 -3.04 3.45
N MET A 503 -3.65 -3.95 3.18
CA MET A 503 -5.04 -3.75 3.54
C MET A 503 -5.25 -3.66 5.05
N VAL A 504 -4.48 -4.41 5.83
CA VAL A 504 -4.56 -4.34 7.29
C VAL A 504 -4.04 -3.00 7.82
N LEU A 505 -3.07 -2.36 7.16
CA LEU A 505 -2.65 -1.00 7.53
C LEU A 505 -3.78 0.01 7.41
N TRP A 506 -4.59 -0.09 6.35
CA TRP A 506 -5.78 0.75 6.18
C TRP A 506 -6.87 0.45 7.20
N LEU A 507 -6.99 -0.81 7.62
CA LEU A 507 -7.94 -1.21 8.66
C LEU A 507 -7.52 -0.64 10.02
N GLU A 508 -6.23 -0.64 10.32
CA GLU A 508 -5.67 -0.03 11.52
C GLU A 508 -5.96 1.48 11.56
N ASP A 509 -5.74 2.21 10.45
CA ASP A 509 -6.08 3.64 10.39
C ASP A 509 -7.58 3.88 10.60
N ALA A 510 -8.43 3.08 9.97
CA ALA A 510 -9.88 3.17 10.13
C ALA A 510 -10.29 2.96 11.60
N LEU A 511 -9.78 1.91 12.25
CA LEU A 511 -10.05 1.61 13.65
C LEU A 511 -9.50 2.70 14.59
N ARG A 512 -8.30 3.22 14.30
CA ARG A 512 -7.68 4.30 15.08
C ARG A 512 -8.54 5.55 15.06
N ARG A 513 -8.94 6.01 13.88
CA ARG A 513 -9.82 7.18 13.71
C ARG A 513 -11.15 6.96 14.41
N PHE A 514 -11.72 5.76 14.26
CA PHE A 514 -12.97 5.39 14.91
C PHE A 514 -12.88 5.44 16.43
N GLN A 515 -11.81 4.89 17.02
CA GLN A 515 -11.51 4.95 18.46
C GLN A 515 -11.21 6.38 18.94
N ALA A 516 -10.60 7.21 18.09
CA ALA A 516 -10.36 8.63 18.37
C ALA A 516 -11.63 9.50 18.35
N GLY A 517 -12.78 8.93 17.98
CA GLY A 517 -14.07 9.61 17.97
C GLY A 517 -14.52 10.11 16.60
N GLU A 518 -13.73 9.90 15.55
CA GLU A 518 -14.19 10.16 14.18
C GLU A 518 -15.34 9.19 13.84
N ARG A 519 -16.32 9.69 13.08
CA ARG A 519 -17.50 8.90 12.69
C ARG A 519 -17.70 8.99 11.19
N PHE A 520 -17.78 7.83 10.57
CA PHE A 520 -18.01 7.65 9.14
C PHE A 520 -18.77 6.33 8.94
N ALA A 521 -19.70 6.30 7.99
CA ALA A 521 -20.44 5.07 7.66
C ALA A 521 -19.59 4.11 6.82
N ARG A 522 -18.69 4.65 6.01
CA ARG A 522 -17.83 3.91 5.07
C ARG A 522 -16.41 4.44 5.19
N TYR A 523 -15.44 3.54 5.26
CA TYR A 523 -14.03 3.86 5.13
C TYR A 523 -13.51 3.27 3.81
N VAL A 524 -12.93 4.12 2.96
CA VAL A 524 -12.39 3.72 1.65
C VAL A 524 -10.87 3.96 1.65
N PRO A 525 -10.03 2.92 1.61
CA PRO A 525 -8.59 3.04 1.45
C PRO A 525 -8.24 3.84 0.20
N THR A 526 -7.18 4.65 0.26
CA THR A 526 -6.70 5.30 -0.96
C THR A 526 -6.03 4.26 -1.86
N VAL A 527 -6.34 4.33 -3.15
CA VAL A 527 -5.64 3.58 -4.20
C VAL A 527 -5.08 4.55 -5.24
N ASP A 528 -4.36 4.06 -6.23
CA ASP A 528 -4.05 4.86 -7.43
C ASP A 528 -5.35 5.10 -8.22
N TRP A 529 -6.01 6.23 -7.93
CA TRP A 529 -7.24 6.65 -8.58
C TRP A 529 -7.08 6.85 -10.08
N HIS A 530 -5.88 7.24 -10.54
CA HIS A 530 -5.58 7.37 -11.97
C HIS A 530 -5.41 6.00 -12.63
N ALA A 531 -4.81 5.02 -11.96
CA ALA A 531 -4.77 3.64 -12.44
C ALA A 531 -6.18 3.01 -12.49
N LEU A 532 -7.02 3.29 -11.49
CA LEU A 532 -8.42 2.85 -11.50
C LEU A 532 -9.18 3.46 -12.69
N GLU A 533 -9.03 4.76 -12.94
CA GLU A 533 -9.60 5.42 -14.13
C GLU A 533 -9.08 4.76 -15.43
N ARG A 534 -7.76 4.59 -15.57
CA ARG A 534 -7.15 3.99 -16.76
C ARG A 534 -7.55 2.54 -16.99
N THR A 535 -7.97 1.79 -15.97
CA THR A 535 -8.29 0.36 -16.12
C THR A 535 -9.79 0.10 -16.17
N ARG A 536 -10.59 0.89 -15.44
CA ARG A 536 -12.04 0.64 -15.25
C ARG A 536 -12.95 1.84 -15.52
N GLY A 537 -12.40 3.04 -15.62
CA GLY A 537 -13.18 4.27 -15.64
C GLY A 537 -13.76 4.63 -14.27
N MET A 538 -13.97 5.92 -14.06
CA MET A 538 -14.40 6.50 -12.78
C MET A 538 -15.84 7.00 -12.90
N PRO A 539 -16.79 6.43 -12.13
CA PRO A 539 -18.13 6.96 -12.03
C PRO A 539 -18.16 8.31 -11.29
N LEU A 540 -19.30 8.99 -11.37
CA LEU A 540 -19.47 10.36 -10.86
C LEU A 540 -19.07 10.55 -9.39
N ILE A 541 -19.24 9.52 -8.55
CA ILE A 541 -18.89 9.53 -7.11
C ILE A 541 -17.38 9.72 -6.83
N GLY A 542 -16.51 9.31 -7.76
CA GLY A 542 -15.05 9.39 -7.60
C GLY A 542 -14.35 10.34 -8.57
N ARG A 543 -15.09 10.98 -9.48
CA ARG A 543 -14.53 11.82 -10.55
C ARG A 543 -13.72 13.00 -9.99
N HIS A 544 -14.11 13.55 -8.85
CA HIS A 544 -13.39 14.66 -8.20
C HIS A 544 -12.07 14.24 -7.53
N LEU A 545 -11.79 12.94 -7.41
CA LEU A 545 -10.52 12.43 -6.85
C LEU A 545 -9.39 12.43 -7.89
N ILE A 546 -9.72 12.64 -9.16
CA ILE A 546 -8.79 12.73 -10.28
C ILE A 546 -8.58 14.24 -10.51
N SER A 547 -7.56 14.83 -9.88
CA SER A 547 -7.28 16.27 -10.02
C SER A 547 -7.08 16.66 -11.49
N ASP A 548 -7.69 17.78 -11.89
CA ASP A 548 -7.58 18.41 -13.21
C ASP A 548 -6.13 18.82 -13.54
N SER A 549 -5.39 17.90 -14.16
CA SER A 549 -4.12 18.18 -14.86
C SER A 549 -4.06 17.50 -16.23
N HIS A 550 -5.21 17.31 -16.87
CA HIS A 550 -5.27 17.16 -18.32
C HIS A 550 -6.52 17.88 -18.82
N SER A 551 -6.48 19.21 -18.78
CA SER A 551 -7.23 20.00 -19.74
C SER A 551 -6.79 19.54 -21.13
N TYR A 552 -7.56 18.64 -21.76
CA TYR A 552 -7.59 18.62 -23.21
C TYR A 552 -8.06 20.02 -23.60
N VAL A 553 -7.12 20.83 -24.06
CA VAL A 553 -7.43 22.08 -24.75
C VAL A 553 -8.33 21.65 -25.91
N LEU A 554 -9.64 21.86 -25.76
CA LEU A 554 -10.52 22.00 -26.90
C LEU A 554 -10.01 23.25 -27.61
N ALA A 555 -9.13 23.03 -28.59
CA ALA A 555 -8.74 24.05 -29.53
C ALA A 555 -10.00 24.43 -30.28
N ASP A 556 -10.59 25.55 -29.86
CA ASP A 556 -11.70 26.18 -30.55
C ASP A 556 -11.13 26.79 -31.84
N GLY A 557 -11.67 26.35 -32.98
CA GLY A 557 -11.58 27.04 -34.27
C GLY A 557 -10.64 26.44 -35.32
N GLY A 558 -11.23 25.77 -36.33
CA GLY A 558 -10.66 25.80 -37.69
C GLY A 558 -10.97 24.64 -38.63
N GLY A 559 -12.11 24.73 -39.33
CA GLY A 559 -12.35 24.31 -40.72
C GLY A 559 -11.56 23.15 -41.35
N VAL A 560 -12.30 22.15 -41.85
CA VAL A 560 -11.94 21.19 -42.91
C VAL A 560 -10.85 20.14 -42.55
N ASP A 561 -10.06 20.33 -41.48
CA ASP A 561 -9.10 19.33 -40.95
C ASP A 561 -9.64 18.45 -39.79
N ASP A 562 -10.86 18.70 -39.31
CA ASP A 562 -11.40 18.05 -38.10
C ASP A 562 -11.70 16.55 -38.25
N ALA A 563 -12.07 16.07 -39.43
CA ALA A 563 -12.39 14.65 -39.63
C ALA A 563 -11.15 13.74 -39.50
N ILE A 564 -9.98 14.22 -39.93
CA ILE A 564 -8.70 13.50 -39.81
C ILE A 564 -8.27 13.46 -38.33
N ASN A 565 -8.49 14.55 -37.60
CA ASN A 565 -8.15 14.69 -36.19
C ASN A 565 -9.06 13.84 -35.26
N VAL A 566 -10.36 13.74 -35.57
CA VAL A 566 -11.31 12.89 -34.83
C VAL A 566 -11.02 11.40 -35.07
N GLY A 567 -10.67 11.00 -36.30
CA GLY A 567 -10.25 9.63 -36.62
C GLY A 567 -9.03 9.18 -35.82
N GLU A 568 -7.98 10.01 -35.74
CA GLU A 568 -6.78 9.74 -34.94
C GLU A 568 -7.07 9.66 -33.43
N LYS A 569 -7.95 10.54 -32.92
CA LYS A 569 -8.39 10.49 -31.51
C LYS A 569 -9.17 9.21 -31.19
N MET A 570 -10.10 8.80 -32.06
CA MET A 570 -10.80 7.53 -31.92
C MET A 570 -9.84 6.34 -32.01
N ALA A 571 -8.85 6.38 -32.91
CA ALA A 571 -7.82 5.35 -33.02
C ALA A 571 -7.01 5.22 -31.72
N ALA A 572 -6.61 6.34 -31.11
CA ALA A 572 -5.89 6.35 -29.84
C ALA A 572 -6.73 5.75 -28.71
N VAL A 573 -8.02 6.10 -28.62
CA VAL A 573 -8.96 5.51 -27.65
C VAL A 573 -9.08 4.00 -27.85
N VAL A 574 -9.24 3.54 -29.09
CA VAL A 574 -9.37 2.11 -29.39
C VAL A 574 -8.09 1.35 -29.03
N ARG A 575 -6.92 1.84 -29.45
CA ARG A 575 -5.62 1.21 -29.13
C ARG A 575 -5.39 1.12 -27.63
N ALA A 576 -5.71 2.18 -26.88
CA ALA A 576 -5.54 2.22 -25.44
C ALA A 576 -6.49 1.26 -24.70
N VAL A 577 -7.75 1.15 -25.11
CA VAL A 577 -8.72 0.25 -24.46
C VAL A 577 -8.43 -1.22 -24.78
N LEU A 578 -7.91 -1.51 -25.97
CA LEU A 578 -7.63 -2.87 -26.43
C LEU A 578 -6.19 -3.33 -26.21
N GLY A 579 -5.30 -2.43 -25.74
CA GLY A 579 -3.90 -2.76 -25.50
C GLY A 579 -3.12 -3.11 -26.78
N ILE A 580 -3.47 -2.50 -27.91
CA ILE A 580 -2.87 -2.80 -29.21
C ILE A 580 -1.75 -1.79 -29.49
N ALA A 581 -0.55 -2.28 -29.83
CA ALA A 581 0.56 -1.44 -30.27
C ALA A 581 0.22 -0.73 -31.59
N GLU A 582 0.83 0.44 -31.84
CA GLU A 582 0.52 1.25 -33.02
C GLU A 582 0.81 0.50 -34.34
N GLU A 583 1.89 -0.27 -34.35
CA GLU A 583 2.33 -1.12 -35.45
C GLU A 583 1.39 -2.30 -35.78
N ASP A 584 0.60 -2.76 -34.81
CA ASP A 584 -0.30 -3.91 -34.94
C ASP A 584 -1.77 -3.49 -35.19
N PHE A 585 -2.04 -2.18 -35.18
CA PHE A 585 -3.37 -1.62 -35.33
C PHE A 585 -3.72 -1.31 -36.79
N SER A 586 -4.85 -1.86 -37.26
CA SER A 586 -5.39 -1.63 -38.60
C SER A 586 -6.81 -1.05 -38.52
N PRO A 587 -7.09 0.10 -39.17
CA PRO A 587 -8.41 0.73 -39.15
C PRO A 587 -9.55 -0.11 -39.77
N GLN A 588 -9.21 -1.13 -40.55
CA GLN A 588 -10.17 -1.98 -41.26
C GLN A 588 -10.49 -3.28 -40.52
N THR A 589 -9.65 -3.66 -39.56
CA THR A 589 -9.81 -4.91 -38.82
C THR A 589 -10.96 -4.76 -37.82
N PRO A 590 -11.94 -5.69 -37.80
CA PRO A 590 -13.01 -5.68 -36.80
C PRO A 590 -12.43 -5.78 -35.38
N PHE A 591 -12.98 -5.03 -34.44
CA PHE A 591 -12.50 -5.01 -33.05
C PHE A 591 -12.64 -6.37 -32.35
N THR A 592 -13.61 -7.18 -32.77
CA THR A 592 -13.77 -8.59 -32.37
C THR A 592 -12.52 -9.43 -32.66
N THR A 593 -11.75 -9.09 -33.71
CA THR A 593 -10.50 -9.77 -34.07
C THR A 593 -9.36 -9.43 -33.10
N TYR A 594 -9.42 -8.24 -32.49
CA TYR A 594 -8.51 -7.82 -31.42
C TYR A 594 -8.93 -8.31 -30.03
N GLY A 595 -9.93 -9.19 -29.95
CA GLY A 595 -10.39 -9.76 -28.69
C GLY A 595 -11.34 -8.85 -27.91
N VAL A 596 -12.08 -7.95 -28.58
CA VAL A 596 -13.14 -7.19 -27.90
C VAL A 596 -14.19 -8.14 -27.33
N ASP A 597 -14.34 -8.05 -26.01
CA ASP A 597 -15.36 -8.72 -25.22
C ASP A 597 -16.43 -7.73 -24.77
N SER A 598 -17.45 -8.21 -24.06
CA SER A 598 -18.54 -7.33 -23.61
C SER A 598 -18.05 -6.19 -22.71
N LEU A 599 -16.99 -6.38 -21.92
CA LEU A 599 -16.51 -5.36 -20.99
C LEU A 599 -15.71 -4.27 -21.73
N SER A 600 -14.79 -4.66 -22.60
CA SER A 600 -14.03 -3.75 -23.45
C SER A 600 -14.92 -3.04 -24.47
N ALA A 601 -15.98 -3.68 -24.98
CA ALA A 601 -16.99 -3.03 -25.81
C ALA A 601 -17.80 -1.97 -25.05
N ALA A 602 -18.20 -2.22 -23.81
CA ALA A 602 -18.90 -1.23 -22.99
C ALA A 602 -18.00 -0.03 -22.67
N ARG A 603 -16.73 -0.29 -22.37
CA ARG A 603 -15.71 0.73 -22.12
C ARG A 603 -15.41 1.56 -23.37
N LEU A 604 -15.25 0.91 -24.53
CA LEU A 604 -15.09 1.60 -25.82
C LEU A 604 -16.29 2.50 -26.11
N ALA A 605 -17.52 2.01 -25.97
CA ALA A 605 -18.73 2.81 -26.18
C ALA A 605 -18.76 4.07 -25.31
N PHE A 606 -18.39 3.93 -24.03
CA PHE A 606 -18.32 5.06 -23.10
C PHE A 606 -17.23 6.08 -23.48
N MET A 607 -16.00 5.60 -23.75
CA MET A 607 -14.86 6.47 -24.07
C MET A 607 -14.97 7.12 -25.45
N LEU A 608 -15.67 6.48 -26.40
CA LEU A 608 -15.91 7.00 -27.73
C LEU A 608 -17.11 7.96 -27.80
N HIS A 609 -17.95 8.03 -26.77
CA HIS A 609 -19.15 8.88 -26.72
C HIS A 609 -18.90 10.37 -27.10
N PRO A 610 -17.76 11.02 -26.75
CA PRO A 610 -17.50 12.39 -27.19
C PRO A 610 -17.30 12.54 -28.71
N TYR A 611 -17.02 11.45 -29.41
CA TYR A 611 -16.67 11.43 -30.83
C TYR A 611 -17.75 10.76 -31.68
N VAL A 612 -18.34 9.67 -31.20
CA VAL A 612 -19.31 8.85 -31.93
C VAL A 612 -20.29 8.17 -30.97
N GLU A 613 -21.57 8.21 -31.31
CA GLU A 613 -22.61 7.49 -30.57
C GLU A 613 -22.65 6.04 -31.06
N VAL A 614 -22.11 5.12 -30.24
CA VAL A 614 -22.04 3.70 -30.57
C VAL A 614 -22.39 2.85 -29.36
N THR A 615 -23.21 1.83 -29.57
CA THR A 615 -23.62 0.90 -28.51
C THR A 615 -22.62 -0.24 -28.36
N GLN A 616 -22.60 -0.84 -27.16
CA GLN A 616 -21.82 -2.05 -26.87
C GLN A 616 -22.13 -3.18 -27.87
N LEU A 617 -23.39 -3.38 -28.24
CA LEU A 617 -23.81 -4.42 -29.20
C LEU A 617 -23.28 -4.15 -30.61
N GLN A 618 -23.24 -2.89 -31.02
CA GLN A 618 -22.67 -2.51 -32.31
C GLN A 618 -21.16 -2.76 -32.36
N LEU A 619 -20.44 -2.45 -31.27
CA LEU A 619 -19.00 -2.72 -31.19
C LEU A 619 -18.65 -4.23 -31.23
N LEU A 620 -19.56 -5.07 -30.75
CA LEU A 620 -19.44 -6.53 -30.82
C LEU A 620 -19.90 -7.14 -32.17
N ALA A 621 -20.47 -6.33 -33.06
CA ALA A 621 -20.98 -6.74 -34.36
C ALA A 621 -20.02 -6.36 -35.50
N ASP A 622 -18.80 -6.90 -35.47
CA ASP A 622 -17.74 -6.68 -36.46
C ASP A 622 -17.45 -5.20 -36.81
N MET A 623 -17.59 -4.32 -35.82
CA MET A 623 -17.25 -2.90 -35.97
C MET A 623 -15.74 -2.70 -36.09
N SER A 624 -15.30 -1.78 -36.97
CA SER A 624 -13.91 -1.34 -37.09
C SER A 624 -13.81 0.18 -36.95
N LEU A 625 -12.59 0.73 -36.83
CA LEU A 625 -12.39 2.18 -36.75
C LEU A 625 -12.99 2.90 -37.97
N LYS A 626 -12.80 2.32 -39.17
CA LYS A 626 -13.40 2.84 -40.40
C LYS A 626 -14.93 2.72 -40.44
N GLY A 627 -15.50 1.83 -39.62
CA GLY A 627 -16.95 1.75 -39.37
C GLY A 627 -17.42 2.89 -38.46
N LEU A 628 -16.67 3.20 -37.40
CA LEU A 628 -16.95 4.32 -36.51
C LEU A 628 -16.85 5.68 -37.23
N GLU A 629 -15.82 5.86 -38.06
CA GLU A 629 -15.65 7.07 -38.89
C GLU A 629 -16.81 7.30 -39.88
N LYS A 630 -17.56 6.26 -40.25
CA LYS A 630 -18.78 6.42 -41.08
C LYS A 630 -19.99 6.85 -40.25
N LEU A 631 -20.03 6.47 -38.97
CA LEU A 631 -21.08 6.86 -38.04
C LEU A 631 -20.93 8.32 -37.59
N THR A 632 -19.70 8.83 -37.51
CA THR A 632 -19.45 10.26 -37.24
C THR A 632 -19.94 11.16 -38.37
N VAL A 633 -19.64 10.80 -39.63
CA VAL A 633 -20.06 11.57 -40.83
C VAL A 633 -21.58 11.61 -41.01
N THR A 634 -22.33 10.65 -40.47
CA THR A 634 -23.79 10.62 -40.57
C THR A 634 -24.49 11.44 -39.49
N SER A 635 -23.82 11.79 -38.39
CA SER A 635 -24.40 12.58 -37.28
C SER A 635 -24.44 14.10 -37.55
N GLU A 636 -23.52 14.63 -38.38
CA GLU A 636 -23.49 16.05 -38.75
C GLU A 636 -24.57 16.44 -39.79
N GLY A 637 -25.16 15.47 -40.49
CA GLY A 637 -26.22 15.69 -41.48
C GLY A 637 -27.65 15.69 -40.92
N GLY A 638 -27.84 15.55 -39.60
CA GLY A 638 -29.15 15.33 -38.97
C GLY A 638 -29.86 16.56 -38.39
N LYS A 639 -29.32 17.78 -38.57
CA LYS A 639 -29.93 19.03 -38.10
C LYS A 639 -30.50 19.87 -39.25
N GLU A 640 -31.36 19.30 -40.09
CA GLU A 640 -32.32 20.10 -40.86
C GLU A 640 -33.53 19.25 -41.27
N ALA A 641 -34.72 19.87 -41.21
CA ALA A 641 -36.05 19.34 -41.54
C ALA A 641 -36.78 18.47 -40.48
N CYS A 642 -37.29 19.14 -39.45
CA CYS A 642 -38.70 19.00 -39.05
C CYS A 642 -39.15 20.22 -38.22
N GLN A 643 -39.62 21.27 -38.92
CA GLN A 643 -40.65 22.16 -38.40
C GLN A 643 -42.01 21.66 -38.90
N PRO A 644 -43.11 21.89 -38.15
CA PRO A 644 -44.32 21.12 -38.28
C PRO A 644 -45.17 21.62 -39.46
N GLU A 645 -45.51 20.71 -40.37
CA GLU A 645 -46.88 20.40 -40.82
C GLU A 645 -46.89 19.13 -41.68
#